data_AF-A0A168A2F1-F1
#
_entry.id   AF-A0A168A2F1-F1
#
_cell.length_a   1.000
_cell.length_b   1.000
_cell.length_c   1.000
_cell.angle_alpha   90.00
_cell.angle_beta   90.00
_cell.angle_gamma   90.00
#
_symmetry.space_group_name_H-M   'P 1'
#
loop_
_entity.id
_entity.type
_entity.pdbx_description
1 polymer ?
#
loop_
_entity_poly.entity_id
_entity_poly.type
_entity_poly.pdbx_seq_one_letter_code
_entity_poly.pdbx_strand_id
1 'polypeptide(L)'
;MTEVSEIPPEADYAYVTDPSVTDPQLLRDHSRLVTYRTSRFEYPDIRVFFRPHSKAAELPTTPAPLPLLVCIPGLGGSVAQFHPLLSSLVDLAPCLSVDYPGGGRSAYTVTAWEAYTPDALCELLELIIEDHRDRKAGQGIVLIGHSMGTAIAANLTSRKACKTGLGKHVMALVAICPLSGPPDEKKSSVLRKLLWLPDWIFAIWRAWDGRGNIASPSISRFVGEDADTDLRVLQYRFNQQSRTAVWRRMAWGALPVYKNGKPTGGLPGLEAWANITVPVYLIAGEKDHLTPPDELRKIVEVLNRNQAGSPKPPQIPSVELGTRPTLPTTAAYYKAEAAGESHGDMTGGTSDRVTSGVCSDDAEDDPTTPLEFSANIPAQLEHPPKSVHSFIMLAPANHALLYMPQCSRALAGLISDFLAKYVTQRLSLAWQLQYLSREGKWDVKNLNKWKSVAPTSEVIGSEEPIFRAMKTLREADEVHSPTEFAERWGSVVKDIIDISKDQPVYDPRGLERCGIHYHKFPTVSKIPPQPQEVDAFIRLVDNVRAAQKERAVAEGWSRAEQCVIGVHCHYGFNRTGYFIASERSPLLGDEGQQRRYQQPNEGGHGVELKATAWSRSREIAIFAWALLATASVIVMAVWAQHHQQTSSSNPHTTKRNLIFMVSDGMGPASLSLARSYRQHVEGLLDGDVLTLDRHFWGSSRTRSSSSLVTDSAAGATAFSCGAKTYNGAISMLPDFQPCGTVLEAAKRAGYLTGLVVTTDITDATPACFASHVLLRQMEDEIALQEIGEGPLGRSVDLMLGGGRCHFLPNSTAGGCRSDEVDVVRLAQEKHGWMYVHNRSDFDSLEGGDRVALPLLGLFAAADIPFEMDRSRLNNTYPSLSEMAKVALRTLQRASEKSENGFFLMIEGSRIDHAGHINDPAAQVREVLEYDKTFESVLNFVSRSDTETVVVATSDHETGGLATALQEPGHLPVYAWFPGVLANASTSCEKLARDLQDHLARMPEFSSQNQLKSWININLVVPGLGIHDATDEELSLLADKPESSVNVLAAMISLRAHVGWSTHGHTAVDVNIYSSGGPGTDKIRGNVENTDVGRYLSQYLDVDVDAITKELRDRLNKNERDVNVNQMPIEGFSWLSDGHHPSETQQTQ
;
A
#
# COMPACT_ATOMS: atom_id res chain seq x y z
N MET A 1 60.02 8.09 4.69
CA MET A 1 58.70 8.74 4.48
C MET A 1 57.74 7.60 4.25
N THR A 2 56.74 7.45 5.13
CA THR A 2 55.83 6.30 5.16
C THR A 2 54.76 6.39 4.08
N GLU A 3 54.20 5.25 3.70
CA GLU A 3 53.11 5.17 2.75
C GLU A 3 51.85 5.91 3.22
N VAL A 4 51.08 6.39 2.24
CA VAL A 4 49.62 6.47 2.33
C VAL A 4 49.11 5.67 1.14
N SER A 5 48.39 4.59 1.38
CA SER A 5 47.79 3.77 0.32
C SER A 5 46.68 4.55 -0.37
N GLU A 6 46.78 4.72 -1.69
CA GLU A 6 45.70 5.31 -2.48
C GLU A 6 44.50 4.35 -2.52
N ILE A 7 43.37 4.80 -1.98
CA ILE A 7 42.09 4.07 -2.03
C ILE A 7 41.48 4.27 -3.43
N PRO A 8 40.94 3.23 -4.08
CA PRO A 8 40.32 3.38 -5.40
C PRO A 8 39.12 4.35 -5.37
N PRO A 9 38.88 5.12 -6.45
CA PRO A 9 37.72 5.98 -6.55
C PRO A 9 36.46 5.15 -6.88
N GLU A 10 35.74 4.71 -5.85
CA GLU A 10 34.34 4.32 -6.02
C GLU A 10 33.48 5.54 -6.39
N ALA A 11 32.44 5.32 -7.20
CA ALA A 11 31.73 6.39 -7.89
C ALA A 11 30.94 7.33 -6.95
N ASP A 12 30.84 8.60 -7.35
CA ASP A 12 30.18 9.69 -6.64
C ASP A 12 28.63 9.55 -6.62
N TYR A 13 28.12 8.51 -5.96
CA TYR A 13 26.74 8.49 -5.49
C TYR A 13 26.60 9.47 -4.32
N ALA A 14 26.23 10.70 -4.64
CA ALA A 14 25.97 11.75 -3.66
C ALA A 14 24.85 11.33 -2.70
N TYR A 15 25.23 10.86 -1.50
CA TYR A 15 24.30 10.41 -0.47
C TYR A 15 23.22 11.47 -0.20
N VAL A 16 21.96 11.11 -0.46
CA VAL A 16 20.83 12.02 -0.21
C VAL A 16 20.77 12.33 1.29
N THR A 17 20.78 13.63 1.59
CA THR A 17 20.86 14.19 2.96
C THR A 17 19.71 15.15 3.28
N ASP A 18 18.92 15.57 2.30
CA ASP A 18 17.75 16.43 2.51
C ASP A 18 16.73 15.71 3.43
N PRO A 19 16.32 16.32 4.55
CA PRO A 19 15.38 15.69 5.48
C PRO A 19 13.98 15.52 4.89
N SER A 20 13.56 16.30 3.90
CA SER A 20 12.26 16.12 3.23
C SER A 20 12.20 14.82 2.42
N VAL A 21 13.31 14.42 1.80
CA VAL A 21 13.45 13.17 1.03
C VAL A 21 13.81 11.98 1.92
N THR A 22 14.68 12.21 2.93
CA THR A 22 15.20 11.14 3.81
C THR A 22 14.33 10.84 5.03
N ASP A 23 13.33 11.68 5.37
CA ASP A 23 12.34 11.37 6.40
C ASP A 23 11.64 10.02 6.11
N PRO A 24 11.71 9.04 7.03
CA PRO A 24 10.93 7.81 6.94
C PRO A 24 9.41 8.08 7.02
N GLN A 25 8.59 7.20 6.45
CA GLN A 25 7.14 7.42 6.31
C GLN A 25 6.46 7.83 7.63
N LEU A 26 6.73 7.13 8.75
CA LEU A 26 6.19 7.47 10.07
C LEU A 26 6.40 8.94 10.46
N LEU A 27 7.55 9.53 10.08
CA LEU A 27 7.88 10.93 10.35
C LEU A 27 7.31 11.90 9.31
N ARG A 28 7.01 11.46 8.08
CA ARG A 28 6.34 12.28 7.06
C ARG A 28 4.85 12.43 7.40
N ASP A 29 4.19 11.31 7.65
CA ASP A 29 2.72 11.21 7.79
C ASP A 29 2.20 11.82 9.11
N HIS A 30 3.08 12.08 10.08
CA HIS A 30 2.72 12.57 11.42
C HIS A 30 3.54 13.78 11.91
N SER A 31 4.20 14.52 11.00
CA SER A 31 4.87 15.80 11.35
C SER A 31 4.13 17.01 10.80
N ARG A 32 3.94 18.02 11.64
CA ARG A 32 3.43 19.36 11.26
C ARG A 32 4.44 20.46 11.60
N LEU A 33 4.52 21.50 10.77
CA LEU A 33 5.21 22.75 11.10
C LEU A 33 4.22 23.66 11.84
N VAL A 34 4.62 24.21 12.99
CA VAL A 34 3.75 25.03 13.84
C VAL A 34 4.54 26.21 14.42
N THR A 35 3.92 27.38 14.48
CA THR A 35 4.49 28.59 15.10
C THR A 35 4.14 28.66 16.58
N TYR A 36 5.15 28.78 17.45
CA TYR A 36 4.97 28.83 18.90
C TYR A 36 5.58 30.10 19.52
N ARG A 37 4.79 30.80 20.33
CA ARG A 37 5.18 32.08 20.96
C ARG A 37 5.35 31.90 22.46
N THR A 38 6.58 32.01 22.95
CA THR A 38 6.91 31.98 24.38
C THR A 38 6.89 33.39 24.97
N SER A 39 7.22 33.55 26.26
CA SER A 39 7.37 34.88 26.88
C SER A 39 8.59 35.66 26.37
N ARG A 40 9.52 34.97 25.68
CA ARG A 40 10.80 35.54 25.22
C ARG A 40 10.89 35.70 23.71
N PHE A 41 10.41 34.72 22.95
CA PHE A 41 10.61 34.62 21.51
C PHE A 41 9.40 34.01 20.81
N GLU A 42 9.21 34.37 19.54
CA GLU A 42 8.28 33.72 18.63
C GLU A 42 9.07 32.81 17.67
N TYR A 43 8.76 31.52 17.67
CA TYR A 43 9.44 30.49 16.91
C TYR A 43 8.50 29.98 15.80
N PRO A 44 8.57 30.54 14.58
CA PRO A 44 7.80 30.04 13.45
C PRO A 44 8.38 28.73 12.90
N ASP A 45 7.49 27.94 12.27
CA ASP A 45 7.81 26.70 11.55
C ASP A 45 8.66 25.70 12.34
N ILE A 46 8.25 25.40 13.58
CA ILE A 46 8.82 24.32 14.39
C ILE A 46 8.16 23.01 14.01
N ARG A 47 8.97 22.01 13.62
CA ARG A 47 8.49 20.66 13.29
C ARG A 47 8.13 19.92 14.59
N VAL A 48 6.85 19.65 14.76
CA VAL A 48 6.33 18.75 15.80
C VAL A 48 5.86 17.46 15.15
N PHE A 49 6.42 16.33 15.59
CA PHE A 49 5.90 15.00 15.35
C PHE A 49 4.88 14.66 16.44
N PHE A 50 3.67 14.27 16.05
CA PHE A 50 2.66 13.76 16.98
C PHE A 50 1.86 12.63 16.34
N ARG A 51 1.95 11.42 16.92
CA ARG A 51 1.10 10.28 16.55
C ARG A 51 0.18 9.94 17.74
N PRO A 52 -1.14 10.11 17.62
CA PRO A 52 -2.07 9.59 18.61
C PRO A 52 -2.04 8.05 18.59
N HIS A 53 -2.42 7.41 19.70
CA HIS A 53 -2.50 5.95 19.74
C HIS A 53 -3.65 5.46 18.84
N SER A 54 -3.36 4.51 17.97
CA SER A 54 -4.31 4.02 16.94
C SER A 54 -5.59 3.44 17.50
N LYS A 55 -5.57 2.96 18.75
CA LYS A 55 -6.68 2.35 19.48
C LYS A 55 -7.14 3.18 20.69
N ALA A 56 -6.82 4.49 20.72
CA ALA A 56 -7.14 5.38 21.85
C ALA A 56 -8.62 5.40 22.23
N ALA A 57 -9.54 5.30 21.26
CA ALA A 57 -10.99 5.30 21.50
C ALA A 57 -11.53 3.98 22.07
N GLU A 58 -10.77 2.89 21.97
CA GLU A 58 -11.16 1.54 22.40
C GLU A 58 -10.52 1.16 23.75
N LEU A 59 -9.69 2.04 24.34
CA LEU A 59 -8.96 1.81 25.59
C LEU A 59 -9.52 2.65 26.77
N PRO A 60 -9.36 2.20 28.03
CA PRO A 60 -9.92 2.91 29.19
C PRO A 60 -9.38 4.33 29.42
N THR A 61 -10.28 5.30 29.37
CA THR A 61 -10.00 6.72 29.65
C THR A 61 -10.19 7.12 31.12
N THR A 62 -10.77 6.24 31.95
CA THR A 62 -10.99 6.46 33.40
C THR A 62 -9.89 5.76 34.22
N PRO A 63 -9.28 6.40 35.25
CA PRO A 63 -9.49 7.77 35.71
C PRO A 63 -8.81 8.83 34.81
N ALA A 64 -7.85 8.41 33.98
CA ALA A 64 -7.19 9.22 32.97
C ALA A 64 -6.83 8.34 31.74
N PRO A 65 -6.67 8.92 30.53
CA PRO A 65 -6.24 8.19 29.34
C PRO A 65 -4.75 7.82 29.40
N LEU A 66 -4.29 7.02 28.43
CA LEU A 66 -2.88 6.60 28.32
C LEU A 66 -1.91 7.80 28.41
N PRO A 67 -0.81 7.69 29.19
CA PRO A 67 0.19 8.75 29.31
C PRO A 67 0.81 9.15 27.97
N LEU A 68 1.08 10.44 27.77
CA LEU A 68 1.76 10.97 26.59
C LEU A 68 3.28 10.74 26.70
N LEU A 69 3.86 10.00 25.76
CA LEU A 69 5.32 9.80 25.69
C LEU A 69 5.96 10.96 24.93
N VAL A 70 6.89 11.67 25.54
CA VAL A 70 7.55 12.86 24.96
C VAL A 70 9.03 12.59 24.75
N CYS A 71 9.45 12.41 23.50
CA CYS A 71 10.86 12.27 23.14
C CYS A 71 11.52 13.65 23.02
N ILE A 72 12.67 13.84 23.69
CA ILE A 72 13.37 15.14 23.81
C ILE A 72 14.80 14.99 23.23
N PRO A 73 15.07 15.53 22.03
CA PRO A 73 16.38 15.42 21.36
C PRO A 73 17.58 15.99 22.11
N GLY A 74 18.74 15.42 21.77
CA GLY A 74 20.05 15.87 22.19
C GLY A 74 20.54 17.11 21.43
N LEU A 75 21.85 17.36 21.50
CA LEU A 75 22.50 18.48 20.82
C LEU A 75 22.43 18.28 19.29
N GLY A 76 21.91 19.28 18.57
CA GLY A 76 21.60 19.19 17.14
C GLY A 76 20.11 19.06 16.84
N GLY A 77 19.32 18.57 17.81
CA GLY A 77 17.90 18.86 17.90
C GLY A 77 17.00 18.31 16.81
N SER A 78 17.07 17.01 16.48
CA SER A 78 16.15 16.41 15.51
C SER A 78 15.42 15.14 15.95
N VAL A 79 14.14 15.04 15.58
CA VAL A 79 13.28 13.85 15.73
C VAL A 79 13.76 12.65 14.91
N ALA A 80 14.50 12.87 13.81
CA ALA A 80 14.97 11.79 12.94
C ALA A 80 15.85 10.77 13.69
N GLN A 81 16.61 11.22 14.70
CA GLN A 81 17.41 10.36 15.58
C GLN A 81 16.56 9.42 16.45
N PHE A 82 15.31 9.80 16.75
CA PHE A 82 14.37 8.99 17.53
C PHE A 82 13.55 8.00 16.69
N HIS A 83 13.61 8.04 15.35
CA HIS A 83 12.70 7.26 14.50
C HIS A 83 12.68 5.74 14.80
N PRO A 84 13.82 5.04 14.99
CA PRO A 84 13.80 3.60 15.28
C PRO A 84 13.11 3.27 16.62
N LEU A 85 13.34 4.07 17.65
CA LEU A 85 12.68 3.93 18.95
C LEU A 85 11.19 4.32 18.87
N LEU A 86 10.85 5.42 18.22
CA LEU A 86 9.47 5.86 18.03
C LEU A 86 8.65 4.78 17.33
N SER A 87 9.21 4.12 16.31
CA SER A 87 8.54 3.02 15.57
C SER A 87 8.18 1.80 16.44
N SER A 88 8.66 1.73 17.68
CA SER A 88 8.28 0.72 18.68
C SER A 88 7.42 1.27 19.83
N LEU A 89 7.52 2.57 20.14
CA LEU A 89 6.77 3.19 21.25
C LEU A 89 5.38 3.70 20.85
N VAL A 90 5.18 4.06 19.57
CA VAL A 90 3.93 4.65 19.06
C VAL A 90 2.69 3.75 19.13
N ASP A 91 2.89 2.45 19.35
CA ASP A 91 1.80 1.48 19.50
C ASP A 91 1.56 1.08 20.97
N LEU A 92 2.29 1.72 21.92
CA LEU A 92 2.06 1.63 23.36
C LEU A 92 1.20 2.79 23.89
N ALA A 93 1.39 3.97 23.30
CA ALA A 93 0.85 5.23 23.78
C ALA A 93 0.95 6.34 22.71
N PRO A 94 0.17 7.44 22.84
CA PRO A 94 0.40 8.62 22.02
C PRO A 94 1.83 9.15 22.23
N CYS A 95 2.50 9.51 21.13
CA CYS A 95 3.90 9.93 21.14
C CYS A 95 4.07 11.33 20.54
N LEU A 96 4.87 12.16 21.20
CA LEU A 96 5.22 13.53 20.84
C LEU A 96 6.75 13.66 20.72
N SER A 97 7.23 14.38 19.72
CA SER A 97 8.64 14.76 19.57
C SER A 97 8.77 16.03 18.73
N VAL A 98 9.89 16.74 18.80
CA VAL A 98 10.07 18.05 18.17
C VAL A 98 11.50 18.27 17.69
N ASP A 99 11.67 18.78 16.47
CA ASP A 99 12.94 19.38 16.05
C ASP A 99 13.10 20.75 16.74
N TYR A 100 14.18 20.98 17.49
CA TYR A 100 14.46 22.31 18.07
C TYR A 100 14.60 23.37 16.95
N PRO A 101 14.45 24.69 17.25
CA PRO A 101 14.58 25.75 16.25
C PRO A 101 15.83 25.58 15.37
N GLY A 102 15.65 25.63 14.04
CA GLY A 102 16.71 25.43 13.05
C GLY A 102 17.36 24.02 12.97
N GLY A 103 16.95 23.06 13.81
CA GLY A 103 17.32 21.65 13.70
C GLY A 103 16.41 20.90 12.73
N GLY A 104 16.91 19.84 12.08
CA GLY A 104 16.13 19.02 11.14
C GLY A 104 15.37 19.84 10.10
N ARG A 105 14.03 19.79 10.14
CA ARG A 105 13.11 20.56 9.28
C ARG A 105 12.59 21.86 9.91
N SER A 106 12.83 22.11 11.20
CA SER A 106 12.44 23.39 11.84
C SER A 106 13.16 24.57 11.19
N ALA A 107 12.47 25.70 11.02
CA ALA A 107 13.06 26.89 10.44
C ALA A 107 14.10 27.54 11.37
N TYR A 108 15.10 28.18 10.76
CA TYR A 108 16.14 28.95 11.45
C TYR A 108 15.89 30.45 11.28
N THR A 109 14.85 30.94 11.95
CA THR A 109 14.36 32.33 11.90
C THR A 109 14.85 33.14 13.10
N VAL A 110 14.74 32.59 14.31
CA VAL A 110 15.24 33.21 15.54
C VAL A 110 16.75 33.03 15.64
N THR A 111 17.52 34.08 15.41
CA THR A 111 19.00 34.03 15.36
C THR A 111 19.71 34.50 16.64
N ALA A 112 18.95 34.99 17.64
CA ALA A 112 19.45 35.34 18.98
C ALA A 112 20.05 34.12 19.70
N TRP A 113 21.09 34.30 20.52
CA TRP A 113 21.77 33.19 21.21
C TRP A 113 20.95 32.68 22.41
N GLU A 114 20.21 33.58 23.03
CA GLU A 114 19.38 33.41 24.21
C GLU A 114 18.23 32.43 23.95
N ALA A 115 17.74 32.39 22.72
CA ALA A 115 16.68 31.49 22.24
C ALA A 115 17.09 30.01 22.21
N TYR A 116 18.38 29.71 22.31
CA TYR A 116 18.94 28.35 22.33
C TYR A 116 19.47 27.94 23.72
N THR A 117 19.15 28.73 24.75
CA THR A 117 19.46 28.37 26.14
C THR A 117 18.52 27.27 26.63
N PRO A 118 18.97 26.33 27.48
CA PRO A 118 18.10 25.31 28.07
C PRO A 118 16.87 25.88 28.76
N ASP A 119 16.97 27.08 29.34
CA ASP A 119 15.88 27.85 29.95
C ASP A 119 14.77 28.20 28.93
N ALA A 120 15.15 28.67 27.73
CA ALA A 120 14.22 29.00 26.65
C ALA A 120 13.68 27.75 25.92
N LEU A 121 14.48 26.68 25.81
CA LEU A 121 14.06 25.40 25.25
C LEU A 121 13.08 24.66 26.19
N CYS A 122 13.25 24.73 27.51
CA CYS A 122 12.26 24.22 28.48
C CYS A 122 10.91 24.92 28.34
N GLU A 123 10.92 26.24 28.14
CA GLU A 123 9.70 27.07 27.99
C GLU A 123 8.98 26.77 26.67
N LEU A 124 9.72 26.57 25.57
CA LEU A 124 9.16 26.10 24.30
C LEU A 124 8.59 24.68 24.42
N LEU A 125 9.32 23.77 25.06
CA LEU A 125 8.87 22.37 25.27
C LEU A 125 7.61 22.29 26.12
N GLU A 126 7.49 23.04 27.22
CA GLU A 126 6.26 23.08 28.03
C GLU A 126 5.05 23.45 27.16
N LEU A 127 5.17 24.52 26.36
CA LEU A 127 4.08 25.02 25.54
C LEU A 127 3.66 23.99 24.46
N ILE A 128 4.62 23.31 23.81
CA ILE A 128 4.36 22.26 22.82
C ILE A 128 3.74 21.01 23.46
N ILE A 129 4.19 20.60 24.66
CA ILE A 129 3.65 19.44 25.35
C ILE A 129 2.21 19.72 25.81
N GLU A 130 1.95 20.90 26.36
CA GLU A 130 0.60 21.32 26.76
C GLU A 130 -0.34 21.52 25.55
N ASP A 131 0.16 21.82 24.35
CA ASP A 131 -0.63 21.91 23.10
C ASP A 131 -1.17 20.54 22.62
N HIS A 132 -0.48 19.44 22.96
CA HIS A 132 -0.84 18.08 22.47
C HIS A 132 -1.41 17.14 23.56
N ARG A 133 -1.25 17.51 24.83
CA ARG A 133 -1.76 16.78 25.99
C ARG A 133 -3.26 17.02 26.19
N ASP A 134 -4.04 15.98 26.47
CA ASP A 134 -5.41 16.15 26.96
C ASP A 134 -5.42 16.65 28.41
N ARG A 135 -5.47 17.97 28.55
CA ARG A 135 -5.57 18.66 29.84
C ARG A 135 -6.93 18.47 30.52
N LYS A 136 -7.99 18.15 29.77
CA LYS A 136 -9.37 17.99 30.31
C LYS A 136 -9.54 16.62 30.96
N ALA A 137 -9.03 15.56 30.33
CA ALA A 137 -9.03 14.20 30.87
C ALA A 137 -7.84 13.91 31.82
N GLY A 138 -7.12 14.94 32.28
CA GLY A 138 -6.05 14.79 33.27
C GLY A 138 -4.82 14.02 32.78
N GLN A 139 -4.58 13.93 31.47
CA GLN A 139 -3.51 13.09 30.91
C GLN A 139 -2.14 13.43 31.50
N GLY A 140 -1.46 12.42 32.04
CA GLY A 140 -0.08 12.51 32.51
C GLY A 140 0.94 12.29 31.39
N ILE A 141 2.21 12.62 31.63
CA ILE A 141 3.27 12.57 30.61
C ILE A 141 4.48 11.77 31.10
N VAL A 142 5.21 11.18 30.15
CA VAL A 142 6.49 10.50 30.39
C VAL A 142 7.55 11.18 29.52
N LEU A 143 8.64 11.66 30.12
CA LEU A 143 9.71 12.31 29.36
C LEU A 143 10.80 11.29 29.00
N ILE A 144 11.25 11.28 27.74
CA ILE A 144 12.26 10.38 27.20
C ILE A 144 13.37 11.23 26.56
N GLY A 145 14.43 11.54 27.32
CA GLY A 145 15.55 12.35 26.83
C GLY A 145 16.68 11.51 26.24
N HIS A 146 17.36 12.02 25.21
CA HIS A 146 18.67 11.52 24.76
C HIS A 146 19.75 12.60 24.91
N SER A 147 20.94 12.21 25.39
CA SER A 147 22.12 13.10 25.50
C SER A 147 21.76 14.42 26.20
N MET A 148 22.01 15.59 25.58
CA MET A 148 21.62 16.91 26.11
C MET A 148 20.14 17.01 26.55
N GLY A 149 19.24 16.30 25.87
CA GLY A 149 17.81 16.26 26.19
C GLY A 149 17.50 15.63 27.55
N THR A 150 18.40 14.79 28.09
CA THR A 150 18.25 14.19 29.43
C THR A 150 18.27 15.23 30.54
N ALA A 151 19.17 16.22 30.47
CA ALA A 151 19.26 17.29 31.45
C ALA A 151 18.06 18.25 31.35
N ILE A 152 17.56 18.51 30.14
CA ILE A 152 16.34 19.29 29.88
C ILE A 152 15.12 18.57 30.46
N ALA A 153 14.97 17.26 30.20
CA ALA A 153 13.89 16.43 30.73
C ALA A 153 13.94 16.32 32.27
N ALA A 154 15.14 16.16 32.85
CA ALA A 154 15.35 16.18 34.30
C ALA A 154 14.93 17.52 34.93
N ASN A 155 15.18 18.64 34.26
CA ASN A 155 14.74 19.97 34.70
C ASN A 155 13.21 20.10 34.64
N LEU A 156 12.57 19.76 33.52
CA LEU A 156 11.10 19.77 33.37
C LEU A 156 10.38 18.86 34.38
N THR A 157 11.02 17.77 34.82
CA THR A 157 10.54 16.87 35.89
C THR A 157 10.73 17.47 37.29
N SER A 158 11.73 18.34 37.47
CA SER A 158 12.16 18.83 38.78
C SER A 158 11.35 20.03 39.26
N ARG A 159 10.38 19.76 40.15
CA ARG A 159 9.46 20.74 40.77
C ARG A 159 10.12 21.90 41.55
N LYS A 160 11.46 21.92 41.68
CA LYS A 160 12.23 23.03 42.27
C LYS A 160 13.20 23.72 41.31
N ALA A 161 13.59 23.07 40.21
CA ALA A 161 14.56 23.62 39.27
C ALA A 161 13.89 24.30 38.07
N CYS A 162 12.76 23.77 37.60
CA CYS A 162 11.97 24.43 36.55
C CYS A 162 11.09 25.55 37.10
N LYS A 163 10.87 26.57 36.26
CA LYS A 163 9.88 27.65 36.48
C LYS A 163 8.50 27.30 35.92
N THR A 164 8.38 26.12 35.32
CA THR A 164 7.25 25.62 34.52
C THR A 164 6.21 24.90 35.41
N GLY A 165 4.95 24.83 34.97
CA GLY A 165 3.90 24.07 35.62
C GLY A 165 4.00 22.56 35.38
N LEU A 166 4.59 22.16 34.25
CA LEU A 166 4.61 20.80 33.70
C LEU A 166 5.05 19.69 34.65
N GLY A 167 5.96 19.96 35.61
CA GLY A 167 6.44 18.99 36.61
C GLY A 167 5.37 18.45 37.57
N LYS A 168 4.14 18.97 37.50
CA LYS A 168 2.93 18.42 38.14
C LYS A 168 2.29 17.26 37.38
N HIS A 169 2.66 17.03 36.12
CA HIS A 169 2.02 16.05 35.24
C HIS A 169 2.98 14.98 34.72
N VAL A 170 4.30 15.12 34.97
CA VAL A 170 5.28 14.07 34.71
C VAL A 170 5.04 12.88 35.66
N MET A 171 4.88 11.69 35.08
CA MET A 171 4.71 10.41 35.77
C MET A 171 6.01 9.60 35.87
N ALA A 172 6.94 9.78 34.93
CA ALA A 172 8.27 9.17 34.93
C ALA A 172 9.26 9.88 33.98
N LEU A 173 10.55 9.61 34.19
CA LEU A 173 11.65 10.06 33.34
C LEU A 173 12.49 8.87 32.84
N VAL A 174 12.68 8.78 31.53
CA VAL A 174 13.67 7.91 30.87
C VAL A 174 14.79 8.80 30.33
N ALA A 175 16.05 8.40 30.58
CA ALA A 175 17.22 9.18 30.19
C ALA A 175 18.29 8.29 29.54
N ILE A 176 18.53 8.53 28.25
CA ILE A 176 19.35 7.73 27.35
C ILE A 176 20.68 8.47 27.09
N CYS A 177 21.82 7.81 27.29
CA CYS A 177 23.16 8.41 27.25
C CYS A 177 23.28 9.70 28.09
N PRO A 178 22.88 9.70 29.38
CA PRO A 178 22.61 10.93 30.14
C PRO A 178 23.86 11.72 30.56
N LEU A 179 23.70 13.04 30.74
CA LEU A 179 24.73 13.92 31.31
C LEU A 179 24.45 14.23 32.79
N SER A 180 25.48 14.12 33.63
CA SER A 180 25.37 14.49 35.06
C SER A 180 25.27 15.99 35.29
N GLY A 181 25.77 16.80 34.35
CA GLY A 181 25.63 18.25 34.37
C GLY A 181 26.48 18.97 33.32
N PRO A 182 26.64 20.30 33.45
CA PRO A 182 27.44 21.11 32.53
C PRO A 182 28.95 20.86 32.68
N PRO A 183 29.77 21.16 31.65
CA PRO A 183 31.23 21.05 31.73
C PRO A 183 31.86 21.99 32.76
N ASP A 184 32.93 21.54 33.41
CA ASP A 184 33.70 22.32 34.38
C ASP A 184 34.19 23.69 33.86
N GLU A 185 34.59 24.59 34.77
CA GLU A 185 34.96 25.96 34.45
C GLU A 185 36.10 26.06 33.42
N LYS A 186 37.08 25.15 33.47
CA LYS A 186 38.21 25.12 32.53
C LYS A 186 37.75 24.68 31.14
N LYS A 187 36.97 23.59 31.04
CA LYS A 187 36.37 23.14 29.77
C LYS A 187 35.42 24.19 29.20
N SER A 188 34.57 24.78 30.03
CA SER A 188 33.64 25.84 29.65
C SER A 188 34.36 27.08 29.09
N SER A 189 35.47 27.52 29.71
CA SER A 189 36.28 28.63 29.19
C SER A 189 36.91 28.31 27.83
N VAL A 190 37.43 27.09 27.63
CA VAL A 190 38.00 26.65 26.35
C VAL A 190 36.94 26.52 25.26
N LEU A 191 35.80 25.88 25.58
CA LEU A 191 34.70 25.70 24.63
C LEU A 191 34.07 27.05 24.23
N ARG A 192 33.94 28.01 25.15
CA ARG A 192 33.50 29.37 24.78
C ARG A 192 34.47 30.05 23.81
N LYS A 193 35.79 29.94 24.02
CA LYS A 193 36.79 30.51 23.09
C LYS A 193 36.68 29.89 21.70
N LEU A 194 36.51 28.57 21.60
CA LEU A 194 36.32 27.86 20.34
C LEU A 194 34.98 28.25 19.66
N LEU A 195 33.89 28.31 20.43
CA LEU A 195 32.56 28.70 19.97
C LEU A 195 32.40 30.20 19.66
N TRP A 196 33.43 31.03 19.88
CA TRP A 196 33.42 32.46 19.55
C TRP A 196 34.04 32.78 18.17
N LEU A 197 34.62 31.79 17.48
CA LEU A 197 35.16 31.95 16.13
C LEU A 197 34.08 32.42 15.11
N PRO A 198 34.44 33.16 14.06
CA PRO A 198 33.53 33.46 12.95
C PRO A 198 32.88 32.19 12.34
N ASP A 199 31.60 32.27 11.92
CA ASP A 199 30.86 31.12 11.40
C ASP A 199 31.56 30.42 10.22
N TRP A 200 32.23 31.16 9.34
CA TRP A 200 32.98 30.59 8.22
C TRP A 200 34.23 29.80 8.66
N ILE A 201 34.93 30.25 9.72
CA ILE A 201 36.08 29.51 10.28
C ILE A 201 35.59 28.23 10.96
N PHE A 202 34.50 28.32 11.73
CA PHE A 202 33.92 27.13 12.38
C PHE A 202 33.34 26.14 11.36
N ALA A 203 32.77 26.62 10.25
CA ALA A 203 32.32 25.78 9.14
C ALA A 203 33.49 25.08 8.44
N ILE A 204 34.63 25.75 8.21
CA ILE A 204 35.85 25.12 7.68
C ILE A 204 36.35 24.01 8.63
N TRP A 205 36.36 24.26 9.94
CA TRP A 205 36.72 23.22 10.92
C TRP A 205 35.76 22.03 10.88
N ARG A 206 34.44 22.27 10.82
CA ARG A 206 33.45 21.19 10.71
C ARG A 206 33.53 20.41 9.38
N ALA A 207 33.88 21.08 8.29
CA ALA A 207 34.13 20.45 6.99
C ALA A 207 35.45 19.66 6.97
N TRP A 208 36.46 20.09 7.73
CA TRP A 208 37.69 19.33 7.94
C TRP A 208 37.45 18.07 8.78
N ASP A 209 36.67 18.17 9.85
CA ASP A 209 36.26 17.07 10.73
C ASP A 209 35.34 16.04 10.03
N GLY A 210 34.61 16.47 9.00
CA GLY A 210 33.78 15.64 8.12
C GLY A 210 34.50 15.03 6.91
N ARG A 211 35.82 15.20 6.76
CA ARG A 211 36.59 14.62 5.63
C ARG A 211 36.56 13.09 5.68
N GLY A 212 36.36 12.46 4.52
CA GLY A 212 36.18 11.01 4.38
C GLY A 212 34.71 10.57 4.34
N ASN A 213 33.75 11.51 4.29
CA ASN A 213 32.31 11.23 4.19
C ASN A 213 31.87 10.24 5.29
N ILE A 214 31.39 9.04 4.93
CA ILE A 214 30.97 7.98 5.87
C ILE A 214 32.12 7.42 6.74
N ALA A 215 33.37 7.56 6.30
CA ALA A 215 34.56 7.17 7.05
C ALA A 215 35.10 8.30 7.95
N SER A 216 34.43 9.46 8.02
CA SER A 216 34.98 10.65 8.70
C SER A 216 35.11 10.50 10.22
N PRO A 217 36.10 11.16 10.86
CA PRO A 217 36.21 11.23 12.32
C PRO A 217 34.95 11.78 13.00
N SER A 218 34.19 12.66 12.33
CA SER A 218 32.92 13.17 12.83
C SER A 218 31.85 12.08 13.05
N ILE A 219 31.97 10.94 12.38
CA ILE A 219 31.05 9.79 12.47
C ILE A 219 31.58 8.76 13.47
N SER A 220 32.84 8.34 13.35
CA SER A 220 33.42 7.29 14.20
C SER A 220 33.32 7.60 15.70
N ARG A 221 33.35 8.89 16.09
CA ARG A 221 33.13 9.33 17.48
C ARG A 221 31.73 9.05 18.06
N PHE A 222 30.71 8.86 17.21
CA PHE A 222 29.34 8.57 17.62
C PHE A 222 29.02 7.08 17.52
N VAL A 223 29.42 6.44 16.41
CA VAL A 223 28.99 5.07 16.06
C VAL A 223 30.05 3.99 16.30
N GLY A 224 31.31 4.36 16.53
CA GLY A 224 32.46 3.45 16.62
C GLY A 224 33.27 3.37 15.33
N GLU A 225 34.46 2.77 15.39
CA GLU A 225 35.32 2.57 14.21
C GLU A 225 34.86 1.35 13.39
N ASP A 226 34.46 0.27 14.05
CA ASP A 226 33.93 -0.99 13.46
C ASP A 226 32.45 -0.91 13.05
N ALA A 227 31.88 0.29 12.96
CA ALA A 227 30.45 0.49 12.67
C ALA A 227 30.10 0.12 11.22
N ASP A 228 28.91 -0.47 11.04
CA ASP A 228 28.34 -0.85 9.75
C ASP A 228 28.04 0.36 8.85
N THR A 229 28.07 0.13 7.54
CA THR A 229 27.92 1.18 6.52
C THR A 229 26.60 1.96 6.66
N ASP A 230 25.49 1.29 6.97
CA ASP A 230 24.18 1.93 7.08
C ASP A 230 24.09 2.85 8.30
N LEU A 231 24.59 2.42 9.45
CA LEU A 231 24.70 3.24 10.65
C LEU A 231 25.62 4.46 10.44
N ARG A 232 26.70 4.31 9.68
CA ARG A 232 27.57 5.43 9.27
C ARG A 232 26.85 6.40 8.33
N VAL A 233 26.06 5.91 7.38
CA VAL A 233 25.22 6.74 6.48
C VAL A 233 24.14 7.50 7.28
N LEU A 234 23.52 6.88 8.28
CA LEU A 234 22.58 7.55 9.18
C LEU A 234 23.25 8.69 9.96
N GLN A 235 24.41 8.44 10.58
CA GLN A 235 25.17 9.48 11.27
C GLN A 235 25.63 10.60 10.32
N TYR A 236 26.05 10.28 9.10
CA TYR A 236 26.40 11.25 8.08
C TYR A 236 25.22 12.18 7.76
N ARG A 237 24.01 11.62 7.56
CA ARG A 237 22.78 12.41 7.34
C ARG A 237 22.49 13.36 8.50
N PHE A 238 22.53 12.88 9.75
CA PHE A 238 22.32 13.73 10.93
C PHE A 238 23.37 14.84 11.06
N ASN A 239 24.64 14.56 10.73
CA ASN A 239 25.72 15.55 10.73
C ASN A 239 25.47 16.66 9.69
N GLN A 240 25.01 16.31 8.48
CA GLN A 240 24.70 17.30 7.43
C GLN A 240 23.40 18.08 7.71
N GLN A 241 22.37 17.45 8.27
CA GLN A 241 21.11 18.11 8.65
C GLN A 241 21.27 19.09 9.83
N SER A 242 22.28 18.91 10.68
CA SER A 242 22.57 19.85 11.77
C SER A 242 23.26 21.12 11.25
N ARG A 243 22.55 22.26 11.25
CA ARG A 243 23.07 23.56 10.77
C ARG A 243 24.13 24.12 11.72
N THR A 244 25.32 24.48 11.23
CA THR A 244 26.45 24.99 12.04
C THR A 244 26.08 26.15 12.97
N ALA A 245 25.34 27.14 12.46
CA ALA A 245 24.92 28.32 13.23
C ALA A 245 23.98 27.98 14.41
N VAL A 246 23.15 26.94 14.25
CA VAL A 246 22.19 26.43 15.25
C VAL A 246 22.92 25.59 16.29
N TRP A 247 23.73 24.62 15.84
CA TRP A 247 24.52 23.76 16.71
C TRP A 247 25.42 24.58 17.65
N ARG A 248 26.08 25.63 17.13
CA ARG A 248 26.90 26.55 17.93
C ARG A 248 26.10 27.28 19.01
N ARG A 249 24.87 27.71 18.72
CA ARG A 249 24.01 28.44 19.67
C ARG A 249 23.53 27.53 20.79
N MET A 250 23.10 26.30 20.46
CA MET A 250 22.76 25.27 21.45
C MET A 250 23.98 24.91 22.31
N ALA A 251 25.14 24.65 21.70
CA ALA A 251 26.37 24.34 22.41
C ALA A 251 26.82 25.49 23.33
N TRP A 252 26.67 26.75 22.92
CA TRP A 252 26.97 27.92 23.74
C TRP A 252 25.97 28.13 24.89
N GLY A 253 24.68 27.90 24.63
CA GLY A 253 23.60 27.97 25.62
C GLY A 253 23.67 26.84 26.66
N ALA A 254 24.22 25.68 26.28
CA ALA A 254 24.50 24.56 27.16
C ALA A 254 25.66 24.82 28.15
N LEU A 255 26.55 25.78 27.86
CA LEU A 255 27.65 26.13 28.75
C LEU A 255 27.19 27.09 29.87
N PRO A 256 27.63 26.91 31.12
CA PRO A 256 27.37 27.81 32.23
C PRO A 256 28.32 29.02 32.21
N VAL A 257 28.01 30.03 33.01
CA VAL A 257 28.96 31.09 33.42
C VAL A 257 29.25 30.90 34.90
N TYR A 258 30.50 30.63 35.26
CA TYR A 258 30.90 30.45 36.65
C TYR A 258 31.01 31.79 37.38
N LYS A 259 30.43 31.86 38.58
CA LYS A 259 30.52 33.00 39.50
C LYS A 259 30.81 32.45 40.90
N ASN A 260 31.94 32.83 41.49
CA ASN A 260 32.42 32.31 42.79
C ASN A 260 32.40 30.77 42.85
N GLY A 261 32.86 30.11 41.78
CA GLY A 261 32.89 28.64 41.67
C GLY A 261 31.52 27.96 41.40
N LYS A 262 30.40 28.69 41.42
CA LYS A 262 29.07 28.15 41.10
C LYS A 262 28.70 28.41 39.63
N PRO A 263 28.18 27.41 38.89
CA PRO A 263 27.67 27.63 37.55
C PRO A 263 26.37 28.46 37.59
N THR A 264 26.21 29.38 36.65
CA THR A 264 24.97 30.15 36.44
C THR A 264 24.57 30.11 34.96
N GLY A 265 23.33 29.72 34.67
CA GLY A 265 22.93 29.29 33.32
C GLY A 265 23.63 28.00 32.88
N GLY A 266 23.55 27.66 31.59
CA GLY A 266 24.05 26.39 31.05
C GLY A 266 23.07 25.23 31.23
N LEU A 267 23.56 24.01 31.03
CA LEU A 267 22.77 22.79 31.28
C LEU A 267 22.43 22.62 32.77
N PRO A 268 21.23 22.11 33.07
CA PRO A 268 20.86 21.63 34.41
C PRO A 268 21.88 20.63 34.96
N GLY A 269 22.37 20.86 36.19
CA GLY A 269 23.32 19.98 36.86
C GLY A 269 22.65 18.94 37.77
N LEU A 270 23.47 18.24 38.56
CA LEU A 270 23.05 17.25 39.56
C LEU A 270 21.94 17.75 40.53
N GLU A 271 21.83 19.06 40.77
CA GLU A 271 20.75 19.66 41.57
C GLU A 271 19.35 19.45 40.96
N ALA A 272 19.22 19.42 39.62
CA ALA A 272 17.95 19.11 38.95
C ALA A 272 17.57 17.65 39.20
N TRP A 273 18.50 16.73 38.94
CA TRP A 273 18.36 15.29 39.19
C TRP A 273 18.01 14.96 40.65
N ALA A 274 18.68 15.58 41.63
CA ALA A 274 18.49 15.35 43.06
C ALA A 274 17.02 15.55 43.53
N ASN A 275 16.29 16.45 42.87
CA ASN A 275 14.93 16.85 43.23
C ASN A 275 13.83 16.07 42.49
N ILE A 276 14.17 15.03 41.72
CA ILE A 276 13.19 14.17 41.04
C ILE A 276 12.53 13.19 42.03
N THR A 277 11.19 13.13 41.97
CA THR A 277 10.31 12.38 42.89
C THR A 277 9.47 11.29 42.22
N VAL A 278 9.69 11.02 40.93
CA VAL A 278 9.00 10.00 40.12
C VAL A 278 9.97 8.86 39.76
N PRO A 279 9.49 7.72 39.24
CA PRO A 279 10.36 6.72 38.61
C PRO A 279 11.34 7.31 37.61
N VAL A 280 12.62 6.93 37.71
CA VAL A 280 13.68 7.29 36.78
C VAL A 280 14.34 6.03 36.23
N TYR A 281 14.51 5.96 34.91
CA TYR A 281 15.34 4.94 34.26
C TYR A 281 16.49 5.59 33.48
N LEU A 282 17.72 5.25 33.85
CA LEU A 282 18.95 5.71 33.21
C LEU A 282 19.54 4.58 32.35
N ILE A 283 19.86 4.86 31.08
CA ILE A 283 20.43 3.87 30.15
C ILE A 283 21.66 4.48 29.48
N ALA A 284 22.79 3.78 29.48
CA ALA A 284 24.03 4.20 28.81
C ALA A 284 24.66 3.05 28.01
N GLY A 285 25.49 3.38 27.02
CA GLY A 285 26.30 2.39 26.28
C GLY A 285 27.68 2.23 26.91
N GLU A 286 28.17 0.99 27.01
CA GLU A 286 29.52 0.68 27.52
C GLU A 286 30.64 1.37 26.71
N LYS A 287 30.46 1.47 25.39
CA LYS A 287 31.39 2.11 24.45
C LYS A 287 31.04 3.58 24.18
N ASP A 288 30.22 4.21 25.02
CA ASP A 288 29.94 5.64 24.89
C ASP A 288 31.15 6.48 25.35
N HIS A 289 31.74 7.23 24.42
CA HIS A 289 32.86 8.14 24.67
C HIS A 289 32.45 9.61 24.75
N LEU A 290 31.19 9.93 24.47
CA LEU A 290 30.62 11.29 24.53
C LEU A 290 29.92 11.55 25.85
N THR A 291 29.17 10.57 26.36
CA THR A 291 28.62 10.54 27.73
C THR A 291 28.91 9.20 28.41
N PRO A 292 30.16 8.98 28.86
CA PRO A 292 30.59 7.69 29.41
C PRO A 292 29.74 7.21 30.60
N PRO A 293 29.66 5.89 30.87
CA PRO A 293 28.85 5.33 31.96
C PRO A 293 29.09 5.93 33.37
N ASP A 294 30.23 6.60 33.60
CA ASP A 294 30.47 7.37 34.83
C ASP A 294 29.54 8.59 35.01
N GLU A 295 29.01 9.17 33.93
CA GLU A 295 27.97 10.20 34.00
C GLU A 295 26.68 9.63 34.61
N LEU A 296 26.25 8.45 34.15
CA LEU A 296 25.13 7.71 34.71
C LEU A 296 25.38 7.36 36.19
N ARG A 297 26.58 6.89 36.55
CA ARG A 297 26.93 6.54 37.95
C ARG A 297 26.76 7.73 38.91
N LYS A 298 27.19 8.94 38.50
CA LYS A 298 27.01 10.18 39.29
C LYS A 298 25.53 10.51 39.52
N ILE A 299 24.68 10.31 38.50
CA ILE A 299 23.24 10.57 38.58
C ILE A 299 22.56 9.54 39.51
N VAL A 300 22.88 8.25 39.37
CA VAL A 300 22.40 7.19 40.28
C VAL A 300 22.73 7.52 41.73
N GLU A 301 23.97 7.92 42.02
CA GLU A 301 24.39 8.27 43.37
C GLU A 301 23.56 9.43 43.94
N VAL A 302 23.37 10.50 43.17
CA VAL A 302 22.61 11.68 43.60
C VAL A 302 21.11 11.40 43.75
N LEU A 303 20.52 10.55 42.89
CA LEU A 303 19.12 10.13 43.03
C LEU A 303 18.89 9.28 44.29
N ASN A 304 19.87 8.43 44.64
CA ASN A 304 19.79 7.46 45.74
C ASN A 304 20.23 8.02 47.11
N ARG A 305 21.04 9.09 47.16
CA ARG A 305 21.39 9.80 48.42
C ARG A 305 20.15 10.28 49.20
N ASN A 306 19.00 10.42 48.54
CA ASN A 306 17.70 10.78 49.14
C ASN A 306 16.80 9.56 49.45
N GLN A 307 17.31 8.31 49.42
CA GLN A 307 16.54 7.05 49.63
C GLN A 307 17.02 6.24 50.86
N ALA A 308 17.59 6.90 51.87
CA ALA A 308 18.03 6.26 53.12
C ALA A 308 16.85 5.77 54.00
N GLY A 309 16.21 4.66 53.61
CA GLY A 309 15.10 4.05 54.36
C GLY A 309 14.45 2.81 53.72
N SER A 310 14.61 2.57 52.42
CA SER A 310 14.05 1.39 51.72
C SER A 310 15.05 0.24 51.57
N PRO A 311 14.60 -1.03 51.42
CA PRO A 311 15.48 -2.19 51.26
C PRO A 311 16.42 -2.07 50.05
N LYS A 312 17.64 -2.63 50.16
CA LYS A 312 18.57 -2.69 49.02
C LYS A 312 17.94 -3.49 47.87
N PRO A 313 17.98 -3.01 46.62
CA PRO A 313 17.70 -3.85 45.46
C PRO A 313 18.74 -4.98 45.37
N PRO A 314 18.39 -6.13 44.78
CA PRO A 314 19.34 -7.23 44.58
C PRO A 314 20.50 -6.77 43.68
N GLN A 315 21.69 -7.33 43.92
CA GLN A 315 22.84 -7.09 43.05
C GLN A 315 22.57 -7.71 41.66
N ILE A 316 22.88 -6.96 40.62
CA ILE A 316 22.71 -7.40 39.22
C ILE A 316 23.78 -8.45 38.91
N PRO A 317 23.42 -9.68 38.52
CA PRO A 317 24.39 -10.60 37.93
C PRO A 317 24.76 -10.11 36.53
N SER A 318 26.06 -10.13 36.20
CA SER A 318 26.52 -10.05 34.82
C SER A 318 26.13 -11.34 34.11
N VAL A 319 25.03 -11.31 33.36
CA VAL A 319 24.53 -12.47 32.61
C VAL A 319 25.37 -12.65 31.36
N GLU A 320 26.19 -13.71 31.33
CA GLU A 320 26.72 -14.26 30.09
C GLU A 320 25.55 -14.78 29.24
N LEU A 321 25.62 -14.61 27.93
CA LEU A 321 24.58 -15.01 26.99
C LEU A 321 24.60 -16.53 26.78
N GLY A 322 24.37 -17.33 27.85
CA GLY A 322 24.77 -18.74 27.89
C GLY A 322 24.06 -19.63 28.91
N THR A 323 22.92 -19.24 29.50
CA THR A 323 22.05 -20.21 30.22
C THR A 323 20.59 -19.76 30.27
N ARG A 324 19.66 -20.72 30.17
CA ARG A 324 18.21 -20.45 30.24
C ARG A 324 17.78 -19.99 31.65
N PRO A 325 17.15 -18.81 31.81
CA PRO A 325 16.35 -18.54 33.00
C PRO A 325 14.98 -19.22 32.85
N THR A 326 14.66 -20.17 33.73
CA THR A 326 13.28 -20.69 33.85
C THR A 326 12.41 -19.63 34.53
N LEU A 327 11.56 -18.97 33.74
CA LEU A 327 10.45 -18.17 34.24
C LEU A 327 9.16 -19.03 34.29
N PRO A 328 8.19 -18.73 35.16
CA PRO A 328 7.02 -19.57 35.35
C PRO A 328 5.92 -19.29 34.31
N THR A 329 5.25 -20.36 33.87
CA THR A 329 4.04 -20.33 33.05
C THR A 329 2.96 -19.41 33.65
N THR A 330 2.24 -18.70 32.80
CA THR A 330 1.18 -17.73 33.18
C THR A 330 0.02 -18.35 33.97
N ALA A 331 -0.17 -19.67 33.88
CA ALA A 331 -1.14 -20.43 34.69
C ALA A 331 -0.91 -20.35 36.22
N ALA A 332 0.29 -19.96 36.68
CA ALA A 332 0.63 -19.93 38.10
C ALA A 332 -0.12 -18.87 38.94
N TYR A 333 -0.68 -17.83 38.31
CA TYR A 333 -1.28 -16.68 39.03
C TYR A 333 -2.68 -16.93 39.64
N TYR A 334 -3.30 -18.10 39.41
CA TYR A 334 -4.67 -18.42 39.88
C TYR A 334 -4.77 -19.59 40.88
N LYS A 335 -3.65 -20.06 41.46
CA LYS A 335 -3.67 -21.11 42.51
C LYS A 335 -2.69 -20.84 43.66
N ALA A 336 -3.03 -19.89 44.53
CA ALA A 336 -2.26 -19.62 45.75
C ALA A 336 -3.08 -19.08 46.95
N GLU A 337 -4.33 -19.53 47.16
CA GLU A 337 -5.03 -19.30 48.45
C GLU A 337 -6.17 -20.32 48.71
N ALA A 338 -5.82 -21.51 49.22
CA ALA A 338 -6.79 -22.52 49.69
C ALA A 338 -6.17 -23.55 50.67
N ALA A 339 -6.45 -23.40 51.98
CA ALA A 339 -6.07 -24.27 53.12
C ALA A 339 -4.54 -24.45 53.38
N GLY A 340 -4.03 -24.53 54.62
CA GLY A 340 -4.54 -24.34 55.99
C GLY A 340 -3.36 -23.91 56.92
N GLU A 341 -3.44 -23.72 58.25
CA GLU A 341 -4.43 -24.12 59.27
C GLU A 341 -4.40 -23.19 60.52
N SER A 342 -5.44 -23.29 61.37
CA SER A 342 -5.43 -23.14 62.85
C SER A 342 -5.41 -21.76 63.58
N HIS A 343 -6.49 -21.56 64.37
CA HIS A 343 -6.64 -20.95 65.72
C HIS A 343 -6.26 -19.48 66.08
N GLY A 344 -7.19 -18.83 66.81
CA GLY A 344 -7.02 -17.56 67.55
C GLY A 344 -8.00 -16.45 67.10
N ASP A 345 -9.32 -16.49 67.32
CA ASP A 345 -10.12 -16.49 68.58
C ASP A 345 -10.56 -15.07 69.06
N MET A 346 -11.79 -15.00 69.58
CA MET A 346 -12.49 -13.91 70.31
C MET A 346 -12.73 -12.49 69.71
N THR A 347 -14.03 -12.17 69.53
CA THR A 347 -14.72 -10.85 69.70
C THR A 347 -14.42 -9.70 68.70
N GLY A 348 -15.33 -8.73 68.46
CA GLY A 348 -16.75 -8.63 68.83
C GLY A 348 -17.38 -7.22 68.66
N GLY A 349 -18.60 -7.15 68.10
CA GLY A 349 -19.43 -5.93 67.94
C GLY A 349 -18.97 -4.93 66.84
N THR A 350 -19.71 -3.87 66.47
CA THR A 350 -21.17 -3.53 66.53
C THR A 350 -21.37 -2.19 65.82
N SER A 351 -22.52 -1.98 65.16
CA SER A 351 -23.00 -0.67 64.64
C SER A 351 -22.17 0.01 63.50
N ASP A 352 -22.75 0.90 62.68
CA ASP A 352 -24.13 1.40 62.65
C ASP A 352 -24.71 1.62 61.23
N ARG A 353 -26.01 1.91 61.19
CA ARG A 353 -26.87 2.13 60.01
C ARG A 353 -26.54 3.42 59.24
N VAL A 354 -27.02 3.48 57.97
CA VAL A 354 -28.07 4.44 57.55
C VAL A 354 -28.86 3.83 56.38
N THR A 355 -30.20 3.95 56.42
CA THR A 355 -31.17 3.63 55.35
C THR A 355 -31.34 4.84 54.41
N SER A 356 -31.79 4.79 53.16
CA SER A 356 -33.01 4.18 52.57
C SER A 356 -32.96 4.34 51.03
N GLY A 357 -33.86 3.80 50.18
CA GLY A 357 -35.15 3.14 50.41
C GLY A 357 -35.59 2.25 49.23
N VAL A 358 -36.89 1.93 49.13
CA VAL A 358 -37.43 0.75 48.43
C VAL A 358 -38.60 1.10 47.48
N CYS A 359 -38.72 0.35 46.36
CA CYS A 359 -39.94 -0.18 45.69
C CYS A 359 -39.49 -0.77 44.33
N SER A 360 -39.40 -2.10 44.13
CA SER A 360 -40.46 -3.13 43.96
C SER A 360 -41.03 -3.15 42.53
N ASP A 361 -40.67 -4.13 41.68
CA ASP A 361 -41.29 -5.49 41.54
C ASP A 361 -42.50 -5.45 40.56
N ASP A 362 -42.78 -6.42 39.68
CA ASP A 362 -42.14 -7.72 39.35
C ASP A 362 -41.31 -7.59 38.02
N ALA A 363 -41.02 -8.55 37.11
CA ALA A 363 -41.41 -9.97 36.92
C ALA A 363 -40.44 -10.79 36.00
N GLU A 364 -40.75 -12.08 35.90
CA GLU A 364 -40.43 -13.20 34.97
C GLU A 364 -40.28 -12.89 33.44
N ASP A 365 -39.59 -13.68 32.59
CA ASP A 365 -38.60 -14.79 32.75
C ASP A 365 -37.98 -15.15 31.36
N ASP A 366 -36.66 -15.40 31.24
CA ASP A 366 -35.98 -16.08 30.09
C ASP A 366 -34.49 -16.40 30.44
N PRO A 367 -33.85 -17.46 29.89
CA PRO A 367 -32.62 -18.02 30.48
C PRO A 367 -31.32 -17.32 30.06
N THR A 368 -30.55 -16.96 31.08
CA THR A 368 -29.18 -16.40 31.09
C THR A 368 -28.31 -16.64 29.85
N THR A 369 -28.02 -15.55 29.12
CA THR A 369 -26.71 -15.34 28.47
C THR A 369 -25.58 -15.57 29.48
N PRO A 370 -24.43 -16.14 29.09
CA PRO A 370 -23.27 -16.27 29.99
C PRO A 370 -22.86 -14.93 30.61
N LEU A 371 -22.57 -14.94 31.91
CA LEU A 371 -22.20 -13.76 32.68
C LEU A 371 -20.87 -13.14 32.20
N GLU A 372 -20.81 -11.82 32.17
CA GLU A 372 -19.63 -11.07 31.77
C GLU A 372 -18.41 -11.38 32.65
N PHE A 373 -17.29 -11.74 32.04
CA PHE A 373 -16.00 -11.68 32.72
C PHE A 373 -15.59 -10.21 32.89
N SER A 374 -15.90 -9.64 34.06
CA SER A 374 -15.44 -8.32 34.50
C SER A 374 -13.91 -8.30 34.62
N ALA A 375 -13.25 -8.03 33.49
CA ALA A 375 -11.81 -8.21 33.33
C ALA A 375 -11.06 -6.92 33.70
N ASN A 376 -10.67 -6.87 34.98
CA ASN A 376 -9.95 -5.83 35.73
C ASN A 376 -9.14 -4.83 34.88
N ILE A 377 -9.48 -3.55 35.01
CA ILE A 377 -8.72 -2.43 34.45
C ILE A 377 -7.61 -2.05 35.45
N PRO A 378 -6.32 -2.06 35.07
CA PRO A 378 -5.24 -1.70 35.99
C PRO A 378 -5.32 -0.23 36.45
N ALA A 379 -4.82 0.01 37.66
CA ALA A 379 -4.70 1.36 38.20
C ALA A 379 -3.72 2.22 37.38
N GLN A 380 -4.01 3.52 37.32
CA GLN A 380 -3.13 4.54 36.77
C GLN A 380 -2.98 5.65 37.81
N LEU A 381 -1.82 5.69 38.47
CA LEU A 381 -1.53 6.68 39.51
C LEU A 381 -1.09 7.99 38.86
N GLU A 382 -1.67 9.13 39.26
CA GLU A 382 -1.22 10.45 38.80
C GLU A 382 0.27 10.68 39.12
N HIS A 383 0.75 10.17 40.26
CA HIS A 383 2.14 10.23 40.69
C HIS A 383 2.60 8.83 41.14
N PRO A 384 3.24 8.05 40.25
CA PRO A 384 3.88 6.79 40.62
C PRO A 384 5.03 7.02 41.63
N PRO A 385 5.30 6.05 42.54
CA PRO A 385 6.29 6.21 43.60
C PRO A 385 7.73 6.24 43.06
N LYS A 386 8.61 7.07 43.66
CA LYS A 386 10.02 7.18 43.23
C LYS A 386 10.74 5.83 43.28
N SER A 387 11.10 5.32 42.10
CA SER A 387 12.10 4.28 41.91
C SER A 387 13.27 4.80 41.06
N VAL A 388 14.43 4.14 41.16
CA VAL A 388 15.64 4.51 40.40
C VAL A 388 16.21 3.23 39.79
N HIS A 389 16.22 3.19 38.46
CA HIS A 389 16.71 2.06 37.68
C HIS A 389 17.84 2.52 36.77
N SER A 390 18.80 1.62 36.53
CA SER A 390 19.97 1.90 35.72
C SER A 390 20.37 0.67 34.91
N PHE A 391 20.65 0.84 33.63
CA PHE A 391 21.19 -0.20 32.77
C PHE A 391 22.39 0.32 31.97
N ILE A 392 23.40 -0.52 31.80
CA ILE A 392 24.52 -0.27 30.88
C ILE A 392 24.41 -1.34 29.80
N MET A 393 24.13 -0.92 28.57
CA MET A 393 24.14 -1.79 27.41
C MET A 393 25.59 -2.13 27.07
N LEU A 394 25.90 -3.41 26.93
CA LEU A 394 27.25 -3.89 26.61
C LEU A 394 27.67 -3.50 25.19
N ALA A 395 28.96 -3.61 24.89
CA ALA A 395 29.50 -3.46 23.54
C ALA A 395 28.69 -4.27 22.50
N PRO A 396 28.38 -3.72 21.30
CA PRO A 396 28.93 -2.48 20.73
C PRO A 396 28.25 -1.17 21.18
N ALA A 397 27.29 -1.19 22.11
CA ALA A 397 26.46 -0.03 22.45
C ALA A 397 27.27 1.22 22.86
N ASN A 398 26.99 2.34 22.20
CA ASN A 398 27.67 3.64 22.32
C ASN A 398 26.65 4.79 22.20
N HIS A 399 27.09 6.03 21.93
CA HIS A 399 26.19 7.19 21.90
C HIS A 399 25.07 7.09 20.84
N ALA A 400 25.28 6.29 19.80
CA ALA A 400 24.32 6.00 18.73
C ALA A 400 23.29 4.91 19.08
N LEU A 401 23.29 4.35 20.30
CA LEU A 401 22.40 3.23 20.70
C LEU A 401 20.90 3.48 20.52
N LEU A 402 20.49 4.75 20.36
CA LEU A 402 19.12 5.18 20.08
C LEU A 402 18.63 4.75 18.68
N TYR A 403 19.53 4.71 17.69
CA TYR A 403 19.22 4.40 16.27
C TYR A 403 20.10 3.31 15.66
N MET A 404 21.13 2.84 16.38
CA MET A 404 21.81 1.58 16.07
C MET A 404 20.79 0.42 16.03
N PRO A 405 20.65 -0.35 14.93
CA PRO A 405 19.57 -1.32 14.77
C PRO A 405 19.49 -2.39 15.86
N GLN A 406 20.65 -2.91 16.30
CA GLN A 406 20.74 -3.93 17.35
C GLN A 406 20.32 -3.38 18.73
N CYS A 407 20.74 -2.15 19.06
CA CYS A 407 20.45 -1.56 20.37
C CYS A 407 19.03 -0.98 20.46
N SER A 408 18.51 -0.37 19.39
CA SER A 408 17.24 0.37 19.42
C SER A 408 16.02 -0.51 19.75
N ARG A 409 15.99 -1.78 19.31
CA ARG A 409 14.96 -2.76 19.72
C ARG A 409 15.04 -3.10 21.21
N ALA A 410 16.23 -3.49 21.69
CA ALA A 410 16.44 -3.80 23.10
C ALA A 410 16.11 -2.60 24.02
N LEU A 411 16.50 -1.38 23.60
CA LEU A 411 16.17 -0.12 24.25
C LEU A 411 14.65 0.10 24.34
N ALA A 412 13.90 -0.16 23.27
CA ALA A 412 12.44 -0.07 23.27
C ALA A 412 11.78 -1.08 24.23
N GLY A 413 12.29 -2.32 24.28
CA GLY A 413 11.87 -3.35 25.23
C GLY A 413 12.09 -2.94 26.68
N LEU A 414 13.33 -2.53 27.02
CA LEU A 414 13.70 -2.06 28.35
C LEU A 414 12.81 -0.88 28.80
N ILE A 415 12.58 0.10 27.92
CA ILE A 415 11.72 1.25 28.19
C ILE A 415 10.27 0.80 28.43
N SER A 416 9.71 -0.06 27.57
CA SER A 416 8.34 -0.55 27.72
C SER A 416 8.12 -1.32 29.01
N ASP A 417 9.06 -2.19 29.40
CA ASP A 417 8.93 -3.00 30.62
C ASP A 417 9.08 -2.14 31.88
N PHE A 418 9.92 -1.10 31.85
CA PHE A 418 9.96 -0.08 32.91
C PHE A 418 8.64 0.68 33.02
N LEU A 419 8.05 1.14 31.90
CA LEU A 419 6.80 1.89 31.92
C LEU A 419 5.59 1.03 32.35
N ALA A 420 5.49 -0.19 31.84
CA ALA A 420 4.45 -1.15 32.22
C ALA A 420 4.52 -1.51 33.71
N LYS A 421 5.73 -1.65 34.28
CA LYS A 421 5.92 -2.09 35.66
C LYS A 421 5.88 -0.96 36.70
N TYR A 422 6.40 0.23 36.38
CA TYR A 422 6.59 1.30 37.36
C TYR A 422 5.76 2.57 37.09
N VAL A 423 5.04 2.66 35.97
CA VAL A 423 4.13 3.79 35.67
C VAL A 423 2.67 3.33 35.65
N THR A 424 2.32 2.42 34.74
CA THR A 424 1.03 1.71 34.77
C THR A 424 1.07 0.51 33.82
N GLN A 425 0.47 -0.61 34.23
CA GLN A 425 0.30 -1.80 33.39
C GLN A 425 -0.50 -1.51 32.11
N ARG A 426 -1.26 -0.40 32.05
CA ARG A 426 -1.92 0.06 30.82
C ARG A 426 -0.96 0.36 29.67
N LEU A 427 0.33 0.59 29.95
CA LEU A 427 1.39 0.75 28.94
C LEU A 427 2.01 -0.59 28.48
N SER A 428 1.51 -1.72 28.96
CA SER A 428 1.84 -3.04 28.42
C SER A 428 1.02 -3.33 27.17
N LEU A 429 1.70 -3.51 26.03
CA LEU A 429 1.06 -3.93 24.77
C LEU A 429 0.30 -5.24 24.95
N ALA A 430 0.88 -6.20 25.67
CA ALA A 430 0.24 -7.47 26.00
C ALA A 430 -1.13 -7.27 26.68
N TRP A 431 -1.18 -6.41 27.70
CA TRP A 431 -2.44 -6.09 28.39
C TRP A 431 -3.41 -5.33 27.47
N GLN A 432 -2.95 -4.37 26.66
CA GLN A 432 -3.82 -3.65 25.73
C GLN A 432 -4.46 -4.58 24.71
N LEU A 433 -3.70 -5.52 24.14
CA LEU A 433 -4.21 -6.49 23.16
C LEU A 433 -5.23 -7.45 23.81
N GLN A 434 -4.99 -7.91 25.04
CA GLN A 434 -5.95 -8.71 25.82
C GLN A 434 -7.19 -7.90 26.25
N TYR A 435 -7.07 -6.58 26.41
CA TYR A 435 -8.20 -5.70 26.66
C TYR A 435 -9.05 -5.51 25.39
N LEU A 436 -8.40 -5.30 24.25
CA LEU A 436 -9.03 -5.05 22.95
C LEU A 436 -9.63 -6.32 22.30
N SER A 437 -9.20 -7.52 22.70
CA SER A 437 -9.69 -8.80 22.14
C SER A 437 -11.06 -9.25 22.68
N ARG A 438 -11.88 -8.34 23.19
CA ARG A 438 -13.17 -8.65 23.85
C ARG A 438 -14.33 -8.60 22.85
N GLU A 439 -14.78 -9.79 22.46
CA GLU A 439 -16.09 -10.12 21.85
C GLU A 439 -16.69 -9.15 20.81
N GLY A 440 -16.15 -9.19 19.59
CA GLY A 440 -16.94 -8.86 18.39
C GLY A 440 -17.59 -10.14 17.81
N LYS A 441 -18.91 -10.15 17.57
CA LYS A 441 -19.62 -11.31 16.95
C LYS A 441 -19.00 -11.78 15.63
N TRP A 442 -18.34 -10.88 14.89
CA TRP A 442 -17.61 -11.18 13.66
C TRP A 442 -16.29 -11.95 13.86
N ASP A 443 -15.59 -11.79 14.99
CA ASP A 443 -14.27 -12.41 15.17
C ASP A 443 -14.39 -13.93 15.41
N VAL A 444 -15.52 -14.41 15.93
CA VAL A 444 -15.74 -15.83 16.27
C VAL A 444 -15.58 -16.78 15.06
N LYS A 445 -16.08 -16.39 13.87
CA LYS A 445 -15.97 -17.22 12.66
C LYS A 445 -14.53 -17.31 12.15
N ASN A 446 -13.78 -16.21 12.25
CA ASN A 446 -12.36 -16.17 11.89
C ASN A 446 -11.49 -16.85 12.96
N LEU A 447 -11.81 -16.71 14.25
CA LEU A 447 -11.17 -17.41 15.35
C LEU A 447 -11.32 -18.93 15.20
N ASN A 448 -12.52 -19.43 14.86
CA ASN A 448 -12.73 -20.86 14.64
C ASN A 448 -11.91 -21.39 13.45
N LYS A 449 -11.86 -20.64 12.33
CA LYS A 449 -10.99 -20.96 11.18
C LYS A 449 -9.50 -20.89 11.52
N TRP A 450 -9.08 -19.96 12.36
CA TRP A 450 -7.69 -19.85 12.82
C TRP A 450 -7.33 -20.92 13.85
N LYS A 451 -8.26 -21.34 14.72
CA LYS A 451 -8.06 -22.42 15.70
C LYS A 451 -7.94 -23.79 15.03
N SER A 452 -8.70 -24.06 13.97
CA SER A 452 -8.63 -25.33 13.22
C SER A 452 -7.37 -25.49 12.35
N VAL A 453 -6.65 -24.40 12.05
CA VAL A 453 -5.36 -24.46 11.32
C VAL A 453 -4.21 -24.72 12.28
N ALA A 454 -3.28 -25.59 11.86
CA ALA A 454 -2.10 -25.96 12.63
C ALA A 454 -1.25 -24.73 13.04
N PRO A 455 -0.76 -24.65 14.29
CA PRO A 455 0.16 -23.61 14.77
C PRO A 455 1.36 -23.35 13.85
N THR A 456 1.96 -24.42 13.33
CA THR A 456 3.24 -24.46 12.61
C THR A 456 3.22 -25.58 11.58
N SER A 457 3.84 -25.37 10.42
CA SER A 457 4.13 -26.41 9.45
C SER A 457 5.20 -27.39 9.95
N GLU A 458 5.40 -28.46 9.18
CA GLU A 458 6.65 -29.22 9.19
C GLU A 458 7.84 -28.35 8.73
N VAL A 459 9.04 -28.92 8.81
CA VAL A 459 10.29 -28.26 8.40
C VAL A 459 10.29 -28.01 6.89
N ILE A 460 10.80 -26.86 6.46
CA ILE A 460 10.93 -26.49 5.05
C ILE A 460 12.40 -26.15 4.75
N GLY A 461 12.98 -26.87 3.80
CA GLY A 461 14.39 -26.80 3.40
C GLY A 461 14.75 -28.04 2.57
N SER A 462 15.65 -27.94 1.59
CA SER A 462 15.96 -29.02 0.62
C SER A 462 17.03 -29.99 1.11
N GLU A 463 18.09 -29.48 1.72
CA GLU A 463 19.21 -30.27 2.25
C GLU A 463 19.42 -29.99 3.75
N GLU A 464 19.40 -28.71 4.14
CA GLU A 464 19.32 -28.25 5.54
C GLU A 464 17.89 -27.78 5.91
N PRO A 465 17.52 -27.78 7.20
CA PRO A 465 16.29 -27.15 7.69
C PRO A 465 16.45 -25.63 7.77
N ILE A 466 15.64 -24.87 7.02
CA ILE A 466 15.74 -23.40 6.94
C ILE A 466 14.54 -22.73 7.63
N PHE A 467 13.32 -23.14 7.30
CA PHE A 467 12.09 -22.47 7.73
C PHE A 467 11.08 -23.40 8.42
N ARG A 468 10.14 -22.77 9.14
CA ARG A 468 8.76 -23.24 9.32
C ARG A 468 7.79 -22.11 9.01
N ALA A 469 6.76 -22.38 8.23
CA ALA A 469 5.61 -21.48 8.15
C ALA A 469 4.79 -21.63 9.44
N MET A 470 4.31 -20.54 10.02
CA MET A 470 3.45 -20.58 11.21
C MET A 470 2.23 -19.66 11.03
N LYS A 471 1.15 -19.93 11.76
CA LYS A 471 0.04 -18.98 11.85
C LYS A 471 0.44 -17.84 12.77
N THR A 472 -0.14 -16.66 12.56
CA THR A 472 0.04 -15.51 13.45
C THR A 472 -0.40 -15.84 14.87
N LEU A 473 0.40 -15.44 15.86
CA LEU A 473 0.11 -15.60 17.29
C LEU A 473 -1.04 -14.67 17.74
N ARG A 474 -1.72 -14.97 18.85
CA ARG A 474 -2.71 -14.07 19.49
C ARG A 474 -2.39 -13.93 20.97
N GLU A 475 -2.35 -12.71 21.50
CA GLU A 475 -1.97 -12.44 22.91
C GLU A 475 -2.92 -13.05 23.96
N ALA A 476 -4.18 -13.27 23.55
CA ALA A 476 -5.25 -13.79 24.39
C ALA A 476 -5.59 -15.26 24.07
N ASP A 477 -4.76 -15.99 23.33
CA ASP A 477 -4.98 -17.41 23.04
C ASP A 477 -4.14 -18.34 23.92
N GLU A 478 -4.79 -19.33 24.50
CA GLU A 478 -4.23 -20.28 25.48
C GLU A 478 -3.26 -21.31 24.88
N VAL A 479 -3.11 -21.37 23.54
CA VAL A 479 -2.35 -22.43 22.86
C VAL A 479 -1.34 -21.88 21.85
N HIS A 480 -1.58 -20.68 21.29
CA HIS A 480 -0.71 -20.04 20.30
C HIS A 480 -0.53 -18.53 20.56
N SER A 481 -0.21 -18.20 21.81
CA SER A 481 0.32 -16.90 22.25
C SER A 481 1.86 -16.91 22.29
N PRO A 482 2.55 -15.76 22.41
CA PRO A 482 4.01 -15.70 22.39
C PRO A 482 4.72 -16.59 23.42
N THR A 483 4.19 -16.67 24.65
CA THR A 483 4.76 -17.48 25.74
C THR A 483 4.66 -18.98 25.43
N GLU A 484 3.43 -19.47 25.17
CA GLU A 484 3.16 -20.88 24.86
C GLU A 484 3.93 -21.34 23.61
N PHE A 485 4.02 -20.46 22.60
CA PHE A 485 4.85 -20.72 21.42
C PHE A 485 6.33 -20.82 21.77
N ALA A 486 6.87 -19.92 22.59
CA ALA A 486 8.29 -19.92 22.92
C ALA A 486 8.70 -21.09 23.80
N GLU A 487 7.85 -21.53 24.74
CA GLU A 487 8.08 -22.76 25.51
C GLU A 487 8.07 -24.00 24.61
N ARG A 488 7.12 -24.08 23.68
CA ARG A 488 6.94 -25.23 22.78
C ARG A 488 7.93 -25.30 21.63
N TRP A 489 8.39 -24.16 21.11
CA TRP A 489 9.19 -24.07 19.88
C TRP A 489 10.53 -23.34 20.02
N GLY A 490 10.84 -22.63 21.11
CA GLY A 490 12.08 -21.86 21.28
C GLY A 490 13.39 -22.67 21.40
N SER A 491 13.30 -24.00 21.29
CA SER A 491 14.42 -24.93 21.07
C SER A 491 14.73 -25.20 19.59
N VAL A 492 13.84 -24.77 18.68
CA VAL A 492 13.88 -25.06 17.22
C VAL A 492 13.69 -23.79 16.40
N VAL A 493 12.73 -22.94 16.74
CA VAL A 493 12.52 -21.63 16.11
C VAL A 493 13.31 -20.59 16.91
N LYS A 494 14.23 -19.87 16.26
CA LYS A 494 15.13 -18.89 16.91
C LYS A 494 14.98 -17.45 16.43
N ASP A 495 14.35 -17.28 15.28
CA ASP A 495 13.96 -15.99 14.73
C ASP A 495 12.56 -16.13 14.12
N ILE A 496 11.76 -15.07 14.21
CA ILE A 496 10.45 -14.97 13.56
C ILE A 496 10.44 -13.75 12.62
N ILE A 497 10.12 -13.98 11.35
CA ILE A 497 9.84 -12.93 10.38
C ILE A 497 8.32 -12.79 10.21
N ASP A 498 7.76 -11.67 10.65
CA ASP A 498 6.38 -11.27 10.33
C ASP A 498 6.39 -10.46 9.04
N ILE A 499 5.82 -11.02 7.97
CA ILE A 499 5.77 -10.36 6.66
C ILE A 499 4.54 -9.43 6.48
N SER A 500 3.72 -9.26 7.52
CA SER A 500 2.44 -8.53 7.44
C SER A 500 2.63 -7.01 7.47
N LYS A 501 1.81 -6.25 6.74
CA LYS A 501 1.75 -4.78 6.86
C LYS A 501 1.18 -4.34 8.21
N ASP A 502 0.03 -4.88 8.61
CA ASP A 502 -0.67 -4.48 9.85
C ASP A 502 0.11 -4.86 11.11
N GLN A 503 -0.14 -4.19 12.23
CA GLN A 503 0.53 -4.50 13.50
C GLN A 503 0.07 -5.85 14.09
N PRO A 504 0.97 -6.58 14.79
CA PRO A 504 0.66 -7.90 15.33
C PRO A 504 -0.40 -7.84 16.42
N VAL A 505 -1.29 -8.83 16.42
CA VAL A 505 -2.30 -9.06 17.48
C VAL A 505 -1.71 -9.80 18.70
N TYR A 506 -0.41 -9.60 18.91
CA TYR A 506 0.41 -10.13 20.00
C TYR A 506 1.61 -9.20 20.27
N ASP A 507 2.19 -9.24 21.47
CA ASP A 507 3.39 -8.47 21.82
C ASP A 507 4.67 -9.22 21.38
N PRO A 508 5.40 -8.77 20.35
CA PRO A 508 6.55 -9.53 19.84
C PRO A 508 7.72 -9.60 20.83
N ARG A 509 7.78 -8.69 21.81
CA ARG A 509 8.83 -8.68 22.83
C ARG A 509 8.64 -9.82 23.85
N GLY A 510 7.47 -10.45 23.87
CA GLY A 510 7.25 -11.74 24.53
C GLY A 510 8.16 -12.83 23.97
N LEU A 511 8.36 -12.86 22.64
CA LEU A 511 9.28 -13.80 21.97
C LEU A 511 10.74 -13.49 22.29
N GLU A 512 11.11 -12.20 22.23
CA GLU A 512 12.49 -11.75 22.45
C GLU A 512 12.97 -12.05 23.88
N ARG A 513 12.10 -11.87 24.89
CA ARG A 513 12.36 -12.28 26.29
C ARG A 513 12.63 -13.78 26.46
N CYS A 514 12.17 -14.62 25.53
CA CYS A 514 12.37 -16.07 25.53
C CYS A 514 13.52 -16.53 24.60
N GLY A 515 14.29 -15.59 24.02
CA GLY A 515 15.40 -15.92 23.11
C GLY A 515 14.94 -16.31 21.71
N ILE A 516 13.81 -15.76 21.24
CA ILE A 516 13.36 -15.83 19.84
C ILE A 516 13.29 -14.40 19.30
N HIS A 517 14.17 -14.04 18.37
CA HIS A 517 14.26 -12.67 17.87
C HIS A 517 13.14 -12.37 16.87
N TYR A 518 12.57 -11.16 16.93
CA TYR A 518 11.47 -10.75 16.06
C TYR A 518 11.93 -9.77 14.98
N HIS A 519 11.50 -10.01 13.73
CA HIS A 519 11.82 -9.19 12.57
C HIS A 519 10.54 -8.84 11.81
N LYS A 520 10.19 -7.55 11.77
CA LYS A 520 9.05 -7.03 11.00
C LYS A 520 9.51 -6.73 9.58
N PHE A 521 8.89 -7.37 8.59
CA PHE A 521 9.13 -7.15 7.16
C PHE A 521 7.80 -6.76 6.48
N PRO A 522 7.37 -5.50 6.60
CA PRO A 522 5.97 -5.13 6.37
C PRO A 522 5.60 -5.07 4.89
N THR A 523 4.98 -6.12 4.36
CA THR A 523 4.59 -6.21 2.93
C THR A 523 3.08 -6.10 2.75
N VAL A 524 2.65 -5.46 1.65
CA VAL A 524 1.24 -5.09 1.44
C VAL A 524 0.39 -6.30 1.08
N SER A 525 -0.65 -6.58 1.89
CA SER A 525 -1.60 -7.68 1.66
C SER A 525 -2.23 -7.64 0.27
N LYS A 526 -2.61 -8.82 -0.24
CA LYS A 526 -3.27 -9.07 -1.54
C LYS A 526 -2.47 -8.67 -2.79
N ILE A 527 -1.50 -7.77 -2.72
CA ILE A 527 -0.59 -7.43 -3.83
C ILE A 527 0.56 -8.47 -3.89
N PRO A 528 0.89 -9.05 -5.07
CA PRO A 528 2.07 -9.90 -5.22
C PRO A 528 3.36 -9.18 -4.81
N PRO A 529 4.26 -9.81 -4.03
CA PRO A 529 5.54 -9.21 -3.68
C PRO A 529 6.34 -8.78 -4.92
N GLN A 530 6.85 -7.55 -4.90
CA GLN A 530 7.71 -7.05 -5.97
C GLN A 530 9.09 -7.73 -5.95
N PRO A 531 9.82 -7.83 -7.07
CA PRO A 531 11.16 -8.44 -7.08
C PRO A 531 12.10 -7.84 -6.03
N GLN A 532 12.06 -6.53 -5.82
CA GLN A 532 12.87 -5.86 -4.80
C GLN A 532 12.45 -6.19 -3.36
N GLU A 533 11.17 -6.51 -3.12
CA GLU A 533 10.69 -7.05 -1.83
C GLU A 533 11.15 -8.49 -1.63
N VAL A 534 11.12 -9.32 -2.68
CA VAL A 534 11.64 -10.70 -2.64
C VAL A 534 13.15 -10.69 -2.37
N ASP A 535 13.93 -9.89 -3.10
CA ASP A 535 15.36 -9.72 -2.85
C ASP A 535 15.65 -9.19 -1.44
N ALA A 536 14.84 -8.27 -0.92
CA ALA A 536 14.99 -7.74 0.43
C ALA A 536 14.63 -8.77 1.51
N PHE A 537 13.67 -9.65 1.25
CA PHE A 537 13.36 -10.80 2.10
C PHE A 537 14.50 -11.82 2.11
N ILE A 538 15.05 -12.16 0.93
CA ILE A 538 16.20 -13.08 0.81
C ILE A 538 17.42 -12.50 1.54
N ARG A 539 17.76 -11.22 1.34
CA ARG A 539 18.84 -10.54 2.10
C ARG A 539 18.58 -10.53 3.61
N LEU A 540 17.33 -10.37 4.06
CA LEU A 540 16.97 -10.47 5.48
C LEU A 540 17.19 -11.90 6.01
N VAL A 541 16.79 -12.93 5.25
CA VAL A 541 17.00 -14.34 5.59
C VAL A 541 18.49 -14.67 5.68
N ASP A 542 19.31 -14.27 4.70
CA ASP A 542 20.76 -14.45 4.71
C ASP A 542 21.40 -13.82 5.97
N ASN A 543 21.06 -12.56 6.26
CA ASN A 543 21.56 -11.84 7.43
C ASN A 543 21.13 -12.52 8.75
N VAL A 544 19.89 -13.02 8.83
CA VAL A 544 19.40 -13.77 9.98
C VAL A 544 20.12 -15.12 10.11
N ARG A 545 20.35 -15.86 9.03
CA ARG A 545 21.10 -17.13 9.06
C ARG A 545 22.57 -16.93 9.43
N ALA A 546 23.21 -15.85 9.00
CA ALA A 546 24.55 -15.46 9.46
C ALA A 546 24.54 -15.20 10.98
N ALA A 547 23.65 -14.33 11.46
CA ALA A 547 23.51 -14.03 12.88
C ALA A 547 23.06 -15.24 13.73
N GLN A 548 22.39 -16.25 13.16
CA GLN A 548 22.11 -17.52 13.83
C GLN A 548 23.38 -18.36 14.02
N LYS A 549 24.31 -18.38 13.06
CA LYS A 549 25.56 -19.14 13.18
C LYS A 549 26.48 -18.55 14.27
N GLU A 550 26.56 -17.23 14.36
CA GLU A 550 27.31 -16.53 15.42
C GLU A 550 26.69 -16.75 16.80
N ARG A 551 25.37 -16.55 16.94
CA ARG A 551 24.63 -16.82 18.19
C ARG A 551 24.70 -18.28 18.63
N ALA A 552 24.65 -19.24 17.70
CA ALA A 552 24.73 -20.66 18.04
C ALA A 552 26.03 -21.03 18.78
N VAL A 553 27.15 -20.37 18.45
CA VAL A 553 28.43 -20.52 19.15
C VAL A 553 28.41 -19.77 20.48
N ALA A 554 27.98 -18.50 20.49
CA ALA A 554 27.95 -17.67 21.69
C ALA A 554 27.01 -18.21 22.80
N GLU A 555 25.83 -18.69 22.41
CA GLU A 555 24.77 -19.19 23.29
C GLU A 555 24.80 -20.71 23.53
N GLY A 556 25.77 -21.43 22.96
CA GLY A 556 25.95 -22.87 23.17
C GLY A 556 24.77 -23.73 22.70
N TRP A 557 24.24 -23.49 21.50
CA TRP A 557 23.05 -24.19 21.00
C TRP A 557 23.30 -25.67 20.72
N SER A 558 22.77 -26.55 21.59
CA SER A 558 22.97 -28.01 21.55
C SER A 558 22.53 -28.73 20.27
N ARG A 559 21.77 -28.07 19.39
CA ARG A 559 21.39 -28.55 18.04
C ARG A 559 21.27 -27.40 17.03
N ALA A 560 22.32 -26.60 16.90
CA ALA A 560 22.37 -25.44 16.00
C ALA A 560 21.83 -25.74 14.58
N GLU A 561 22.23 -26.87 13.99
CA GLU A 561 21.84 -27.30 12.63
C GLU A 561 20.38 -27.76 12.51
N GLN A 562 19.62 -27.82 13.61
CA GLN A 562 18.16 -28.05 13.61
C GLN A 562 17.37 -26.75 13.88
N CYS A 563 18.04 -25.61 14.05
CA CYS A 563 17.40 -24.31 14.28
C CYS A 563 16.95 -23.67 12.96
N VAL A 564 15.72 -23.14 12.96
CA VAL A 564 15.01 -22.59 11.79
C VAL A 564 14.47 -21.18 12.05
N ILE A 565 14.10 -20.51 10.97
CA ILE A 565 13.35 -19.24 10.98
C ILE A 565 11.85 -19.55 10.89
N GLY A 566 11.05 -19.02 11.82
CA GLY A 566 9.61 -18.99 11.70
C GLY A 566 9.17 -17.84 10.79
N VAL A 567 8.21 -18.07 9.89
CA VAL A 567 7.64 -16.99 9.06
C VAL A 567 6.12 -17.04 9.15
N HIS A 568 5.47 -15.88 9.32
CA HIS A 568 4.00 -15.80 9.35
C HIS A 568 3.46 -14.54 8.69
N CYS A 569 2.16 -14.58 8.41
CA CYS A 569 1.40 -13.51 7.78
C CYS A 569 -0.02 -13.47 8.37
N HIS A 570 -0.48 -12.30 8.83
CA HIS A 570 -1.82 -12.10 9.41
C HIS A 570 -2.94 -12.51 8.45
N TYR A 571 -2.67 -12.36 7.15
CA TYR A 571 -3.60 -12.68 6.05
C TYR A 571 -3.53 -14.16 5.62
N GLY A 572 -2.74 -14.98 6.31
CA GLY A 572 -2.70 -16.43 6.14
C GLY A 572 -1.51 -16.97 5.32
N PHE A 573 -1.41 -18.31 5.31
CA PHE A 573 -0.24 -19.05 4.84
C PHE A 573 0.14 -18.83 3.38
N ASN A 574 -0.76 -18.41 2.49
CA ASN A 574 -0.46 -18.26 1.06
C ASN A 574 0.70 -17.28 0.81
N ARG A 575 0.73 -16.14 1.52
CA ARG A 575 1.81 -15.15 1.37
C ARG A 575 3.12 -15.63 2.00
N THR A 576 3.02 -16.32 3.13
CA THR A 576 4.16 -16.96 3.81
C THR A 576 4.79 -18.04 2.91
N GLY A 577 3.96 -18.87 2.28
CA GLY A 577 4.37 -19.88 1.32
C GLY A 577 5.02 -19.29 0.08
N TYR A 578 4.51 -18.17 -0.45
CA TYR A 578 5.16 -17.45 -1.56
C TYR A 578 6.59 -17.04 -1.21
N PHE A 579 6.81 -16.28 -0.12
CA PHE A 579 8.15 -15.82 0.26
C PHE A 579 9.12 -16.98 0.59
N ILE A 580 8.65 -18.05 1.25
CA ILE A 580 9.45 -19.26 1.49
C ILE A 580 9.77 -20.01 0.19
N ALA A 581 8.87 -20.01 -0.80
CA ALA A 581 9.11 -20.64 -2.10
C ALA A 581 10.05 -19.81 -2.99
N SER A 582 10.00 -18.48 -2.91
CA SER A 582 10.87 -17.57 -3.67
C SER A 582 12.34 -17.62 -3.23
N GLU A 583 12.63 -17.90 -1.95
CA GLU A 583 14.00 -18.22 -1.49
C GLU A 583 14.53 -19.52 -2.11
N ARG A 584 13.63 -20.44 -2.44
CA ARG A 584 13.92 -21.86 -2.70
C ARG A 584 13.79 -22.28 -4.16
N SER A 585 13.50 -21.34 -5.06
CA SER A 585 13.29 -21.59 -6.49
C SER A 585 14.36 -20.89 -7.33
N PRO A 586 15.24 -21.63 -8.04
CA PRO A 586 16.26 -21.05 -8.91
C PRO A 586 15.67 -20.58 -10.26
N LEU A 587 14.68 -19.68 -10.19
CA LEU A 587 14.11 -18.98 -11.35
C LEU A 587 14.94 -17.75 -11.77
N LEU A 588 16.05 -17.49 -11.07
CA LEU A 588 17.18 -16.68 -11.55
C LEU A 588 18.38 -17.61 -11.74
N GLY A 589 18.55 -18.10 -12.98
CA GLY A 589 19.55 -19.12 -13.31
C GLY A 589 20.97 -18.57 -13.48
N ASP A 590 21.89 -19.18 -12.73
CA ASP A 590 23.24 -19.58 -13.20
C ASP A 590 24.32 -18.51 -13.50
N GLU A 591 24.43 -17.45 -12.68
CA GLU A 591 25.73 -16.73 -12.50
C GLU A 591 26.24 -16.67 -11.04
N GLY A 592 25.43 -17.09 -10.04
CA GLY A 592 25.78 -16.92 -8.62
C GLY A 592 26.78 -17.95 -8.04
N GLN A 593 26.85 -19.17 -8.60
CA GLN A 593 27.28 -20.35 -7.83
C GLN A 593 28.79 -20.69 -7.90
N GLN A 594 29.66 -19.73 -8.25
CA GLN A 594 31.13 -19.93 -8.25
C GLN A 594 31.92 -19.08 -7.23
N ARG A 595 31.27 -18.34 -6.31
CA ARG A 595 31.97 -17.52 -5.30
C ARG A 595 31.65 -17.85 -3.84
N ARG A 596 31.77 -19.13 -3.42
CA ARG A 596 31.84 -19.50 -1.98
C ARG A 596 32.47 -20.88 -1.74
N TYR A 597 33.80 -21.00 -1.89
CA TYR A 597 34.61 -22.02 -1.19
C TYR A 597 36.10 -21.65 -1.18
N GLN A 598 36.54 -20.86 -0.20
CA GLN A 598 37.86 -20.90 0.46
C GLN A 598 38.05 -19.72 1.42
N GLN A 599 37.87 -19.95 2.71
CA GLN A 599 38.69 -19.31 3.74
C GLN A 599 39.84 -20.28 4.07
N PRO A 600 41.11 -19.86 4.02
CA PRO A 600 42.20 -20.57 4.69
C PRO A 600 42.33 -20.11 6.15
N ASN A 601 42.58 -21.04 7.07
CA ASN A 601 42.92 -20.71 8.46
C ASN A 601 44.24 -19.94 8.54
N GLU A 602 44.34 -18.96 9.44
CA GLU A 602 45.63 -18.43 9.88
C GLU A 602 46.35 -19.43 10.78
N GLY A 603 47.40 -20.07 10.24
CA GLY A 603 48.38 -20.84 10.99
C GLY A 603 49.76 -20.18 10.87
N GLY A 604 50.01 -19.14 11.67
CA GLY A 604 51.21 -18.31 11.51
C GLY A 604 52.50 -19.00 11.98
N HIS A 605 53.55 -18.94 11.16
CA HIS A 605 54.97 -18.99 11.54
C HIS A 605 55.78 -18.22 10.49
N GLY A 606 56.66 -17.31 10.90
CA GLY A 606 57.43 -16.46 9.98
C GLY A 606 58.84 -16.99 9.69
N VAL A 607 59.31 -16.82 8.45
CA VAL A 607 60.73 -16.85 8.06
C VAL A 607 60.99 -15.72 7.06
N GLU A 608 62.22 -15.20 7.11
CA GLU A 608 62.70 -14.00 6.41
C GLU A 608 63.36 -14.31 5.04
N LEU A 609 63.64 -13.25 4.27
CA LEU A 609 64.73 -13.08 3.29
C LEU A 609 64.49 -13.18 1.76
N LYS A 610 64.92 -12.08 1.12
CA LYS A 610 65.66 -11.95 -0.15
C LYS A 610 64.89 -12.07 -1.48
N ALA A 611 64.70 -10.89 -2.08
CA ALA A 611 64.55 -10.73 -3.52
C ALA A 611 65.89 -10.95 -4.27
N THR A 612 65.79 -11.40 -5.52
CA THR A 612 66.81 -11.22 -6.56
C THR A 612 66.10 -10.97 -7.89
N ALA A 613 66.44 -9.89 -8.59
CA ALA A 613 65.74 -9.46 -9.80
C ALA A 613 66.55 -9.80 -11.06
N TRP A 614 65.91 -10.41 -12.07
CA TRP A 614 66.37 -10.35 -13.47
C TRP A 614 65.31 -10.82 -14.48
N SER A 615 64.75 -9.87 -15.25
CA SER A 615 64.36 -9.96 -16.69
C SER A 615 63.21 -9.02 -17.12
N ARG A 616 63.25 -7.74 -16.72
CA ARG A 616 62.23 -6.72 -17.08
C ARG A 616 61.88 -6.61 -18.58
N SER A 617 62.76 -7.04 -19.49
CA SER A 617 62.48 -7.08 -20.93
C SER A 617 61.51 -8.19 -21.35
N ARG A 618 61.44 -9.32 -20.64
CA ARG A 618 60.49 -10.41 -20.94
C ARG A 618 59.10 -10.10 -20.39
N GLU A 619 59.04 -9.47 -19.21
CA GLU A 619 57.79 -9.03 -18.58
C GLU A 619 57.09 -7.96 -19.41
N ILE A 620 57.80 -6.94 -19.91
CA ILE A 620 57.20 -5.90 -20.78
C ILE A 620 56.64 -6.49 -22.09
N ALA A 621 57.35 -7.45 -22.70
CA ALA A 621 56.85 -8.13 -23.89
C ALA A 621 55.59 -8.97 -23.61
N ILE A 622 55.58 -9.73 -22.52
CA ILE A 622 54.42 -10.52 -22.08
C ILE A 622 53.25 -9.60 -21.69
N PHE A 623 53.51 -8.47 -21.01
CA PHE A 623 52.47 -7.53 -20.60
C PHE A 623 51.87 -6.80 -21.81
N ALA A 624 52.68 -6.38 -22.78
CA ALA A 624 52.18 -5.80 -24.03
C ALA A 624 51.36 -6.82 -24.85
N TRP A 625 51.82 -8.07 -24.93
CA TRP A 625 51.08 -9.13 -25.64
C TRP A 625 49.80 -9.52 -24.90
N ALA A 626 49.83 -9.58 -23.55
CA ALA A 626 48.66 -9.83 -22.73
C ALA A 626 47.65 -8.67 -22.78
N LEU A 627 48.11 -7.42 -22.82
CA LEU A 627 47.23 -6.24 -22.95
C LEU A 627 46.61 -6.16 -24.35
N LEU A 628 47.36 -6.48 -25.42
CA LEU A 628 46.81 -6.63 -26.77
C LEU A 628 45.85 -7.82 -26.89
N ALA A 629 46.16 -8.96 -26.26
CA ALA A 629 45.27 -10.12 -26.21
C ALA A 629 44.02 -9.84 -25.38
N THR A 630 44.12 -9.10 -24.27
CA THR A 630 42.99 -8.69 -23.43
C THR A 630 42.13 -7.66 -24.17
N ALA A 631 42.72 -6.69 -24.87
CA ALA A 631 42.01 -5.78 -25.75
C ALA A 631 41.33 -6.53 -26.91
N SER A 632 41.98 -7.56 -27.47
CA SER A 632 41.39 -8.42 -28.51
C SER A 632 40.28 -9.31 -27.98
N VAL A 633 40.39 -9.82 -26.74
CA VAL A 633 39.33 -10.56 -26.05
C VAL A 633 38.17 -9.64 -25.67
N ILE A 634 38.43 -8.40 -25.23
CA ILE A 634 37.38 -7.40 -24.98
C ILE A 634 36.72 -6.98 -26.28
N VAL A 635 37.45 -6.76 -27.37
CA VAL A 635 36.86 -6.45 -28.69
C VAL A 635 36.10 -7.67 -29.24
N MET A 636 36.60 -8.89 -29.06
CA MET A 636 35.88 -10.13 -29.41
C MET A 636 34.66 -10.38 -28.53
N ALA A 637 34.70 -10.02 -27.24
CA ALA A 637 33.59 -10.16 -26.32
C ALA A 637 32.52 -9.07 -26.56
N VAL A 638 32.92 -7.82 -26.79
CA VAL A 638 32.01 -6.74 -27.21
C VAL A 638 31.46 -7.02 -28.60
N TRP A 639 32.26 -7.58 -29.53
CA TRP A 639 31.76 -8.01 -30.83
C TRP A 639 30.83 -9.22 -30.71
N ALA A 640 31.13 -10.22 -29.89
CA ALA A 640 30.26 -11.37 -29.67
C ALA A 640 28.99 -11.01 -28.90
N GLN A 641 29.06 -10.10 -27.92
CA GLN A 641 27.91 -9.61 -27.15
C GLN A 641 27.04 -8.69 -28.00
N HIS A 642 27.63 -7.80 -28.80
CA HIS A 642 26.92 -7.07 -29.84
C HIS A 642 26.33 -8.05 -30.87
N HIS A 643 27.05 -9.08 -31.30
CA HIS A 643 26.55 -10.06 -32.28
C HIS A 643 25.59 -11.09 -31.66
N GLN A 644 25.43 -11.14 -30.33
CA GLN A 644 24.35 -11.83 -29.61
C GLN A 644 23.13 -10.91 -29.41
N GLN A 645 23.35 -9.61 -29.20
CA GLN A 645 22.31 -8.58 -29.13
C GLN A 645 21.77 -8.16 -30.51
N THR A 646 22.54 -8.41 -31.58
CA THR A 646 22.17 -8.15 -32.99
C THR A 646 22.25 -9.39 -33.87
N SER A 647 22.51 -10.59 -33.30
CA SER A 647 21.81 -11.76 -33.82
C SER A 647 20.37 -11.60 -33.36
N SER A 648 19.49 -11.28 -34.29
CA SER A 648 18.08 -11.61 -34.11
C SER A 648 17.98 -13.04 -33.60
N SER A 649 17.09 -13.30 -32.66
CA SER A 649 16.51 -14.63 -32.50
C SER A 649 16.22 -15.17 -33.91
N ASN A 650 16.62 -16.42 -34.18
CA ASN A 650 16.27 -17.06 -35.44
C ASN A 650 14.74 -16.99 -35.53
N PRO A 651 14.16 -16.26 -36.51
CA PRO A 651 12.80 -15.80 -36.34
C PRO A 651 11.88 -17.02 -36.44
N HIS A 652 11.26 -17.35 -35.31
CA HIS A 652 10.08 -18.20 -35.33
C HIS A 652 8.96 -17.36 -35.93
N THR A 653 8.92 -17.32 -37.26
CA THR A 653 7.86 -16.73 -38.10
C THR A 653 6.59 -17.58 -38.03
N THR A 654 6.23 -18.00 -36.81
CA THR A 654 4.96 -18.64 -36.50
C THR A 654 3.92 -17.54 -36.45
N LYS A 655 3.33 -17.30 -37.63
CA LYS A 655 2.14 -16.47 -37.80
C LYS A 655 1.15 -16.77 -36.66
N ARG A 656 0.71 -15.72 -35.98
CA ARG A 656 -0.15 -15.80 -34.79
C ARG A 656 -1.28 -14.78 -34.85
N ASN A 657 -2.39 -15.08 -34.19
CA ASN A 657 -3.51 -14.17 -33.97
C ASN A 657 -3.68 -13.91 -32.46
N LEU A 658 -4.18 -12.73 -32.10
CA LEU A 658 -4.58 -12.37 -30.74
C LEU A 658 -6.01 -11.85 -30.76
N ILE A 659 -6.87 -12.46 -29.95
CA ILE A 659 -8.25 -12.02 -29.76
C ILE A 659 -8.34 -11.51 -28.32
N PHE A 660 -8.51 -10.20 -28.17
CA PHE A 660 -8.78 -9.57 -26.88
C PHE A 660 -10.29 -9.35 -26.77
N MET A 661 -10.88 -9.70 -25.63
CA MET A 661 -12.30 -9.48 -25.39
C MET A 661 -12.53 -8.68 -24.13
N VAL A 662 -13.30 -7.60 -24.25
CA VAL A 662 -13.72 -6.77 -23.12
C VAL A 662 -15.19 -7.06 -22.81
N SER A 663 -15.52 -7.09 -21.54
CA SER A 663 -16.90 -7.17 -21.05
C SER A 663 -17.09 -6.03 -20.07
N ASP A 664 -17.47 -4.86 -20.57
CA ASP A 664 -17.59 -3.64 -19.77
C ASP A 664 -18.51 -3.89 -18.55
N GLY A 665 -18.16 -3.37 -17.38
CA GLY A 665 -18.92 -3.53 -16.12
C GLY A 665 -19.07 -4.97 -15.57
N MET A 666 -18.51 -6.01 -16.21
CA MET A 666 -18.74 -7.42 -15.86
C MET A 666 -17.87 -7.94 -14.69
N GLY A 667 -18.29 -7.65 -13.46
CA GLY A 667 -17.70 -8.25 -12.26
C GLY A 667 -18.09 -9.71 -11.97
N PRO A 668 -17.51 -10.32 -10.92
CA PRO A 668 -17.74 -11.74 -10.56
C PRO A 668 -19.19 -12.08 -10.16
N ALA A 669 -19.97 -11.07 -9.71
CA ALA A 669 -21.38 -11.23 -9.38
C ALA A 669 -22.25 -11.47 -10.63
N SER A 670 -21.93 -10.81 -11.74
CA SER A 670 -22.63 -10.88 -13.02
C SER A 670 -22.70 -12.31 -13.56
N LEU A 671 -21.59 -13.06 -13.50
CA LEU A 671 -21.56 -14.47 -13.89
C LEU A 671 -22.35 -15.36 -12.94
N SER A 672 -22.42 -15.01 -11.66
CA SER A 672 -23.18 -15.78 -10.66
C SER A 672 -24.70 -15.57 -10.82
N LEU A 673 -25.11 -14.36 -11.22
CA LEU A 673 -26.47 -14.05 -11.64
C LEU A 673 -26.80 -14.81 -12.94
N ALA A 674 -26.02 -14.61 -14.00
CA ALA A 674 -26.25 -15.21 -15.32
C ALA A 674 -26.21 -16.75 -15.34
N ARG A 675 -25.27 -17.39 -14.60
CA ARG A 675 -25.17 -18.85 -14.48
C ARG A 675 -26.43 -19.45 -13.87
N SER A 676 -26.84 -18.98 -12.69
CA SER A 676 -28.01 -19.53 -11.99
C SER A 676 -29.32 -19.17 -12.71
N TYR A 677 -29.36 -18.02 -13.41
CA TYR A 677 -30.44 -17.68 -14.31
C TYR A 677 -30.54 -18.68 -15.49
N ARG A 678 -29.43 -19.00 -16.18
CA ARG A 678 -29.41 -20.01 -17.25
C ARG A 678 -29.86 -21.38 -16.73
N GLN A 679 -29.30 -21.83 -15.60
CA GLN A 679 -29.68 -23.09 -14.96
C GLN A 679 -31.20 -23.15 -14.70
N HIS A 680 -31.80 -22.05 -14.24
CA HIS A 680 -33.24 -21.97 -14.00
C HIS A 680 -34.08 -22.03 -15.29
N VAL A 681 -33.75 -21.22 -16.31
CA VAL A 681 -34.60 -21.10 -17.52
C VAL A 681 -34.44 -22.26 -18.51
N GLU A 682 -33.29 -22.93 -18.52
CA GLU A 682 -33.04 -24.12 -19.35
C GLU A 682 -33.26 -25.45 -18.58
N GLY A 683 -33.50 -25.41 -17.26
CA GLY A 683 -33.73 -26.60 -16.43
C GLY A 683 -32.47 -27.46 -16.23
N LEU A 684 -31.30 -26.83 -16.16
CA LEU A 684 -30.01 -27.50 -16.06
C LEU A 684 -29.69 -27.87 -14.60
N LEU A 685 -28.73 -28.78 -14.42
CA LEU A 685 -28.24 -29.19 -13.10
C LEU A 685 -27.30 -28.14 -12.50
N ASP A 686 -27.26 -28.03 -11.17
CA ASP A 686 -26.42 -27.10 -10.38
C ASP A 686 -24.93 -27.09 -10.79
N GLY A 687 -24.43 -28.21 -11.32
CA GLY A 687 -23.06 -28.40 -11.78
C GLY A 687 -22.78 -27.99 -13.23
N ASP A 688 -23.77 -27.54 -14.00
CA ASP A 688 -23.51 -26.90 -15.29
C ASP A 688 -23.05 -25.44 -15.10
N VAL A 689 -22.10 -25.02 -15.93
CA VAL A 689 -21.39 -23.75 -15.79
C VAL A 689 -21.22 -23.06 -17.14
N LEU A 690 -21.06 -21.74 -17.12
CA LEU A 690 -20.83 -20.91 -18.30
C LEU A 690 -19.56 -21.35 -19.05
N THR A 691 -19.42 -20.98 -20.32
CA THR A 691 -18.20 -21.24 -21.08
C THR A 691 -17.01 -20.49 -20.47
N LEU A 692 -17.24 -19.24 -20.05
CA LEU A 692 -16.31 -18.40 -19.30
C LEU A 692 -15.81 -19.09 -18.00
N ASP A 693 -16.70 -19.71 -17.22
CA ASP A 693 -16.33 -20.40 -15.96
C ASP A 693 -15.27 -21.49 -16.18
N ARG A 694 -15.28 -22.17 -17.34
CA ARG A 694 -14.34 -23.25 -17.70
C ARG A 694 -12.96 -22.72 -18.12
N HIS A 695 -12.85 -21.40 -18.35
CA HIS A 695 -11.65 -20.73 -18.88
C HIS A 695 -11.13 -19.64 -17.93
N PHE A 696 -11.62 -19.60 -16.69
CA PHE A 696 -11.16 -18.67 -15.65
C PHE A 696 -9.66 -18.82 -15.39
N TRP A 697 -8.93 -17.71 -15.52
CA TRP A 697 -7.47 -17.67 -15.53
C TRP A 697 -6.90 -16.85 -14.37
N GLY A 698 -7.61 -15.79 -13.96
CA GLY A 698 -7.13 -14.85 -12.95
C GLY A 698 -8.12 -13.73 -12.67
N SER A 699 -7.64 -12.66 -12.05
CA SER A 699 -8.39 -11.42 -11.88
C SER A 699 -7.54 -10.17 -12.11
N SER A 700 -8.17 -9.14 -12.66
CA SER A 700 -7.58 -7.87 -13.04
C SER A 700 -7.92 -6.80 -12.00
N ARG A 701 -6.91 -6.05 -11.56
CA ARG A 701 -7.06 -4.85 -10.73
C ARG A 701 -7.20 -3.62 -11.63
N THR A 702 -8.26 -2.85 -11.38
CA THR A 702 -8.89 -1.97 -12.38
C THR A 702 -8.53 -0.49 -12.21
N ARG A 703 -8.49 0.00 -10.97
CA ARG A 703 -8.27 1.42 -10.56
C ARG A 703 -7.42 2.30 -11.51
N SER A 704 -7.85 3.53 -11.73
CA SER A 704 -7.13 4.49 -12.57
C SER A 704 -5.98 5.20 -11.82
N SER A 705 -5.35 6.20 -12.45
CA SER A 705 -4.37 7.09 -11.79
C SER A 705 -5.05 8.16 -10.93
N SER A 706 -6.21 8.67 -11.36
CA SER A 706 -6.96 9.74 -10.69
C SER A 706 -7.96 9.26 -9.65
N SER A 707 -8.38 7.99 -9.71
CA SER A 707 -9.42 7.41 -8.87
C SER A 707 -9.07 5.98 -8.41
N LEU A 708 -9.76 5.52 -7.35
CA LEU A 708 -9.76 4.10 -6.96
C LEU A 708 -10.78 3.28 -7.74
N VAL A 709 -11.75 3.94 -8.38
CA VAL A 709 -12.74 3.37 -9.29
C VAL A 709 -12.45 3.93 -10.69
N THR A 710 -12.10 3.06 -11.63
CA THR A 710 -11.83 3.46 -13.03
C THR A 710 -13.13 3.66 -13.80
N ASP A 711 -13.06 4.36 -14.93
CA ASP A 711 -14.04 4.23 -16.02
C ASP A 711 -13.46 3.38 -17.16
N SER A 712 -14.29 3.07 -18.16
CA SER A 712 -13.91 2.29 -19.34
C SER A 712 -12.74 2.94 -20.10
N ALA A 713 -12.65 4.27 -20.18
CA ALA A 713 -11.53 4.96 -20.84
C ALA A 713 -10.18 4.69 -20.16
N ALA A 714 -10.11 4.85 -18.84
CA ALA A 714 -8.89 4.55 -18.09
C ALA A 714 -8.61 3.04 -17.95
N GLY A 715 -9.64 2.19 -18.03
CA GLY A 715 -9.53 0.73 -18.06
C GLY A 715 -8.98 0.22 -19.39
N ALA A 716 -9.58 0.65 -20.50
CA ALA A 716 -9.18 0.28 -21.86
C ALA A 716 -7.82 0.88 -22.25
N THR A 717 -7.49 2.12 -21.86
CA THR A 717 -6.13 2.67 -22.03
C THR A 717 -5.07 1.83 -21.31
N ALA A 718 -5.41 1.20 -20.18
CA ALA A 718 -4.50 0.30 -19.49
C ALA A 718 -4.29 -1.03 -20.23
N PHE A 719 -5.30 -1.53 -20.96
CA PHE A 719 -5.17 -2.68 -21.86
C PHE A 719 -4.46 -2.32 -23.17
N SER A 720 -4.66 -1.11 -23.70
CA SER A 720 -4.19 -0.73 -25.02
C SER A 720 -2.76 -0.19 -25.01
N CYS A 721 -2.42 0.72 -24.08
CA CYS A 721 -1.08 1.28 -23.90
C CYS A 721 -0.23 0.52 -22.87
N GLY A 722 -0.83 -0.33 -22.02
CA GLY A 722 -0.12 -0.97 -20.90
C GLY A 722 0.22 0.01 -19.75
N ALA A 723 -0.43 1.17 -19.69
CA ALA A 723 -0.14 2.26 -18.73
C ALA A 723 -1.41 2.75 -18.01
N LYS A 724 -1.28 3.17 -16.75
CA LYS A 724 -2.41 3.75 -15.98
C LYS A 724 -2.62 5.22 -16.36
N THR A 725 -3.87 5.62 -16.57
CA THR A 725 -4.26 7.01 -16.88
C THR A 725 -5.43 7.49 -16.02
N TYR A 726 -5.89 8.73 -16.22
CA TYR A 726 -7.01 9.36 -15.49
C TYR A 726 -8.36 8.98 -16.11
N ASN A 727 -9.44 8.93 -15.31
CA ASN A 727 -10.78 8.61 -15.83
C ASN A 727 -11.18 9.54 -16.99
N GLY A 728 -11.76 8.97 -18.04
CA GLY A 728 -12.16 9.67 -19.27
C GLY A 728 -11.04 9.87 -20.31
N ALA A 729 -9.81 9.46 -20.05
CA ALA A 729 -8.69 9.59 -21.00
C ALA A 729 -8.70 8.49 -22.08
N ILE A 730 -8.64 8.87 -23.36
CA ILE A 730 -8.56 7.94 -24.49
C ILE A 730 -7.12 7.90 -25.00
N SER A 731 -6.37 6.85 -24.67
CA SER A 731 -4.97 6.67 -25.08
C SER A 731 -4.04 7.83 -24.68
N MET A 732 -4.38 8.57 -23.61
CA MET A 732 -3.53 9.62 -23.02
C MET A 732 -2.92 9.14 -21.71
N LEU A 733 -1.76 9.67 -21.35
CA LEU A 733 -1.09 9.44 -20.05
C LEU A 733 -1.47 10.52 -19.02
N PRO A 734 -1.15 10.33 -17.72
CA PRO A 734 -1.40 11.32 -16.65
C PRO A 734 -0.73 12.69 -16.80
N ASP A 735 0.21 12.85 -17.75
CA ASP A 735 0.84 14.12 -18.12
C ASP A 735 0.19 14.77 -19.36
N PHE A 736 -0.97 14.27 -19.78
CA PHE A 736 -1.71 14.65 -20.99
C PHE A 736 -0.93 14.46 -22.29
N GLN A 737 0.07 13.57 -22.30
CA GLN A 737 0.74 13.13 -23.53
C GLN A 737 0.12 11.82 -24.06
N PRO A 738 -0.06 11.66 -25.37
CA PRO A 738 -0.64 10.43 -25.92
C PRO A 738 0.31 9.23 -25.79
N CYS A 739 -0.24 8.04 -25.64
CA CYS A 739 0.47 6.76 -25.73
C CYS A 739 -0.03 5.99 -26.96
N GLY A 740 0.89 5.35 -27.68
CA GLY A 740 0.52 4.44 -28.76
C GLY A 740 -0.14 3.18 -28.20
N THR A 741 -0.92 2.48 -29.02
CA THR A 741 -1.66 1.29 -28.58
C THR A 741 -1.07 -0.03 -29.12
N VAL A 742 -1.43 -1.15 -28.50
CA VAL A 742 -1.12 -2.51 -29.00
C VAL A 742 -1.75 -2.79 -30.37
N LEU A 743 -2.93 -2.23 -30.68
CA LEU A 743 -3.56 -2.36 -32.00
C LEU A 743 -2.74 -1.60 -33.05
N GLU A 744 -2.30 -0.38 -32.74
CA GLU A 744 -1.45 0.41 -33.64
C GLU A 744 -0.08 -0.23 -33.84
N ALA A 745 0.51 -0.79 -32.80
CA ALA A 745 1.77 -1.52 -32.86
C ALA A 745 1.63 -2.82 -33.69
N ALA A 746 0.53 -3.55 -33.53
CA ALA A 746 0.18 -4.68 -34.38
C ALA A 746 -0.01 -4.25 -35.85
N LYS A 747 -0.71 -3.14 -36.09
CA LYS A 747 -0.90 -2.59 -37.44
C LYS A 747 0.41 -2.21 -38.10
N ARG A 748 1.31 -1.55 -37.37
CA ARG A 748 2.62 -1.11 -37.88
C ARG A 748 3.60 -2.29 -38.06
N ALA A 749 3.47 -3.35 -37.28
CA ALA A 749 4.15 -4.63 -37.51
C ALA A 749 3.57 -5.44 -38.69
N GLY A 750 2.39 -5.08 -39.21
CA GLY A 750 1.78 -5.68 -40.40
C GLY A 750 0.74 -6.77 -40.11
N TYR A 751 0.21 -6.85 -38.89
CA TYR A 751 -1.01 -7.61 -38.60
C TYR A 751 -2.24 -6.87 -39.16
N LEU A 752 -3.31 -7.60 -39.47
CA LEU A 752 -4.63 -6.99 -39.66
C LEU A 752 -5.27 -6.63 -38.31
N THR A 753 -6.11 -5.61 -38.28
CA THR A 753 -6.66 -5.06 -37.03
C THR A 753 -8.19 -4.90 -37.10
N GLY A 754 -8.88 -5.21 -36.01
CA GLY A 754 -10.33 -5.02 -35.95
C GLY A 754 -10.91 -4.71 -34.58
N LEU A 755 -12.06 -4.05 -34.58
CA LEU A 755 -12.89 -3.66 -33.44
C LEU A 755 -14.33 -4.17 -33.69
N VAL A 756 -14.96 -4.80 -32.69
CA VAL A 756 -16.35 -5.27 -32.74
C VAL A 756 -17.02 -4.98 -31.40
N VAL A 757 -18.09 -4.18 -31.38
CA VAL A 757 -18.73 -3.72 -30.15
C VAL A 757 -20.26 -3.76 -30.22
N THR A 758 -20.94 -3.53 -29.10
CA THR A 758 -22.41 -3.38 -29.03
C THR A 758 -22.86 -1.94 -28.78
N THR A 759 -22.01 -1.12 -28.17
CA THR A 759 -22.18 0.34 -28.07
C THR A 759 -21.78 1.04 -29.38
N ASP A 760 -21.69 2.37 -29.33
CA ASP A 760 -21.05 3.18 -30.35
C ASP A 760 -19.59 2.79 -30.55
N ILE A 761 -19.15 2.72 -31.82
CA ILE A 761 -17.75 2.37 -32.13
C ILE A 761 -16.76 3.42 -31.62
N THR A 762 -17.25 4.64 -31.37
CA THR A 762 -16.52 5.79 -30.83
C THR A 762 -16.45 5.83 -29.29
N ASP A 763 -17.17 4.94 -28.60
CA ASP A 763 -17.14 4.88 -27.14
C ASP A 763 -15.76 4.45 -26.62
N ALA A 764 -15.51 4.63 -25.33
CA ALA A 764 -14.17 4.67 -24.78
C ALA A 764 -13.37 3.37 -24.98
N THR A 765 -13.98 2.20 -24.87
CA THR A 765 -13.29 0.92 -25.01
C THR A 765 -12.70 0.70 -26.40
N PRO A 766 -13.47 0.73 -27.51
CA PRO A 766 -12.92 0.67 -28.86
C PRO A 766 -11.98 1.85 -29.16
N ALA A 767 -12.37 3.07 -28.79
CA ALA A 767 -11.58 4.28 -29.06
C ALA A 767 -10.17 4.21 -28.45
N CYS A 768 -10.01 3.65 -27.24
CA CYS A 768 -8.72 3.46 -26.59
C CYS A 768 -7.75 2.54 -27.36
N PHE A 769 -8.18 1.81 -28.40
CA PHE A 769 -7.28 1.04 -29.25
C PHE A 769 -6.90 1.77 -30.56
N ALA A 770 -7.62 2.81 -30.98
CA ALA A 770 -7.48 3.39 -32.32
C ALA A 770 -7.31 4.93 -32.37
N SER A 771 -7.59 5.62 -31.27
CA SER A 771 -7.67 7.09 -31.20
C SER A 771 -6.98 7.65 -29.96
N HIS A 772 -6.69 8.95 -29.97
CA HIS A 772 -6.01 9.68 -28.89
C HIS A 772 -6.71 11.02 -28.63
N VAL A 773 -7.47 11.12 -27.54
CA VAL A 773 -8.19 12.35 -27.14
C VAL A 773 -8.21 12.55 -25.62
N LEU A 774 -8.27 13.81 -25.18
CA LEU A 774 -8.18 14.18 -23.77
C LEU A 774 -9.37 13.72 -22.92
N LEU A 775 -10.54 13.54 -23.54
CA LEU A 775 -11.83 13.22 -22.91
C LEU A 775 -12.65 12.29 -23.81
N ARG A 776 -13.26 11.24 -23.25
CA ARG A 776 -14.05 10.24 -24.02
C ARG A 776 -15.22 10.86 -24.80
N GLN A 777 -15.76 11.99 -24.34
CA GLN A 777 -16.83 12.74 -25.00
C GLN A 777 -16.43 13.41 -26.34
N MET A 778 -15.18 13.25 -26.80
CA MET A 778 -14.71 13.79 -28.08
C MET A 778 -14.98 12.82 -29.26
N GLU A 779 -16.15 12.18 -29.27
CA GLU A 779 -16.50 11.10 -30.22
C GLU A 779 -16.47 11.55 -31.70
N ASP A 780 -16.81 12.82 -31.97
CA ASP A 780 -16.69 13.43 -33.29
C ASP A 780 -15.24 13.43 -33.84
N GLU A 781 -14.24 13.50 -32.98
CA GLU A 781 -12.81 13.44 -33.31
C GLU A 781 -12.31 11.99 -33.34
N ILE A 782 -12.79 11.14 -32.43
CA ILE A 782 -12.53 9.69 -32.44
C ILE A 782 -12.95 9.08 -33.78
N ALA A 783 -14.17 9.38 -34.26
CA ALA A 783 -14.69 8.89 -35.54
C ALA A 783 -13.78 9.24 -36.74
N LEU A 784 -13.13 10.42 -36.70
CA LEU A 784 -12.19 10.85 -37.74
C LEU A 784 -10.85 10.11 -37.62
N GLN A 785 -10.34 9.93 -36.40
CA GLN A 785 -9.09 9.21 -36.17
C GLN A 785 -9.19 7.73 -36.60
N GLU A 786 -10.28 7.05 -36.25
CA GLU A 786 -10.52 5.62 -36.54
C GLU A 786 -10.56 5.31 -38.05
N ILE A 787 -11.19 6.16 -38.87
CA ILE A 787 -11.21 5.95 -40.33
C ILE A 787 -9.84 6.21 -40.98
N GLY A 788 -8.95 6.91 -40.29
CA GLY A 788 -7.56 7.16 -40.70
C GLY A 788 -7.15 8.62 -40.87
N GLU A 789 -7.92 9.62 -40.38
CA GLU A 789 -7.45 11.01 -40.32
C GLU A 789 -6.43 11.25 -39.18
N GLY A 790 -6.31 10.32 -38.23
CA GLY A 790 -5.45 10.43 -37.07
C GLY A 790 -3.95 10.50 -37.41
N PRO A 791 -3.08 10.95 -36.49
CA PRO A 791 -1.68 11.27 -36.80
C PRO A 791 -0.88 10.12 -37.41
N LEU A 792 -1.21 8.87 -37.09
CA LEU A 792 -0.51 7.67 -37.58
C LEU A 792 -1.06 7.12 -38.91
N GLY A 793 -2.19 7.65 -39.39
CA GLY A 793 -2.98 7.13 -40.50
C GLY A 793 -3.99 6.08 -40.06
N ARG A 794 -4.47 5.24 -40.99
CA ARG A 794 -5.43 4.17 -40.70
C ARG A 794 -4.82 3.05 -39.84
N SER A 795 -5.18 3.04 -38.55
CA SER A 795 -4.79 2.00 -37.58
C SER A 795 -5.67 0.74 -37.63
N VAL A 796 -6.94 0.85 -38.00
CA VAL A 796 -7.95 -0.23 -38.00
C VAL A 796 -8.25 -0.73 -39.43
N ASP A 797 -8.50 -2.02 -39.64
CA ASP A 797 -9.02 -2.55 -40.91
C ASP A 797 -10.51 -2.94 -40.87
N LEU A 798 -11.05 -3.30 -39.71
CA LEU A 798 -12.45 -3.73 -39.58
C LEU A 798 -13.11 -3.11 -38.34
N MET A 799 -14.29 -2.54 -38.51
CA MET A 799 -15.12 -1.98 -37.44
C MET A 799 -16.57 -2.47 -37.60
N LEU A 800 -17.19 -2.96 -36.54
CA LEU A 800 -18.60 -3.39 -36.49
C LEU A 800 -19.24 -2.94 -35.16
N GLY A 801 -20.26 -2.08 -35.18
CA GLY A 801 -20.91 -1.57 -33.96
C GLY A 801 -22.12 -0.64 -34.19
N GLY A 802 -22.43 0.18 -33.18
CA GLY A 802 -23.41 1.27 -33.21
C GLY A 802 -22.86 2.58 -33.80
N GLY A 803 -23.17 3.73 -33.19
CA GLY A 803 -22.44 4.99 -33.35
C GLY A 803 -22.56 5.73 -34.67
N ARG A 804 -23.48 5.34 -35.56
CA ARG A 804 -23.60 5.98 -36.88
C ARG A 804 -23.81 7.50 -36.81
N CYS A 805 -24.39 8.03 -35.73
CA CYS A 805 -24.68 9.45 -35.62
C CYS A 805 -23.40 10.32 -35.54
N HIS A 806 -22.30 9.81 -34.97
CA HIS A 806 -20.99 10.50 -34.94
C HIS A 806 -20.26 10.46 -36.30
N PHE A 807 -20.75 9.67 -37.27
CA PHE A 807 -20.18 9.57 -38.61
C PHE A 807 -20.97 10.33 -39.69
N LEU A 808 -22.14 10.89 -39.33
CA LEU A 808 -23.02 11.64 -40.24
C LEU A 808 -23.04 13.13 -39.86
N PRO A 809 -23.08 14.06 -40.84
CA PRO A 809 -23.07 15.49 -40.57
C PRO A 809 -24.39 15.95 -39.95
N ASN A 810 -24.37 17.03 -39.18
CA ASN A 810 -25.54 17.49 -38.43
C ASN A 810 -26.73 17.98 -39.28
N SER A 811 -26.52 18.29 -40.56
CA SER A 811 -27.58 18.52 -41.55
C SER A 811 -28.30 17.25 -42.02
N THR A 812 -27.77 16.06 -41.73
CA THR A 812 -28.34 14.77 -42.15
C THR A 812 -29.18 14.13 -41.05
N ALA A 813 -30.36 13.63 -41.41
CA ALA A 813 -31.28 12.99 -40.48
C ALA A 813 -30.63 11.75 -39.82
N GLY A 814 -30.42 11.82 -38.50
CA GLY A 814 -29.74 10.78 -37.72
C GLY A 814 -28.24 10.99 -37.52
N GLY A 815 -27.67 12.12 -37.95
CA GLY A 815 -26.39 12.62 -37.44
C GLY A 815 -26.55 13.31 -36.09
N CYS A 816 -25.52 13.20 -35.24
CA CYS A 816 -25.44 13.86 -33.92
C CYS A 816 -24.18 14.72 -33.76
N ARG A 817 -23.32 14.78 -34.79
CA ARG A 817 -22.09 15.59 -34.80
C ARG A 817 -22.33 17.05 -34.45
N SER A 818 -21.30 17.69 -33.93
CA SER A 818 -21.21 19.15 -33.76
C SER A 818 -21.01 19.91 -35.08
N ASP A 819 -20.61 19.22 -36.15
CA ASP A 819 -20.20 19.81 -37.43
C ASP A 819 -20.94 19.23 -38.67
N GLU A 820 -20.55 19.72 -39.85
CA GLU A 820 -21.07 19.34 -41.16
C GLU A 820 -20.15 18.33 -41.90
N VAL A 821 -19.36 17.53 -41.15
CA VAL A 821 -18.43 16.55 -41.73
C VAL A 821 -19.09 15.19 -41.92
N ASP A 822 -19.12 14.73 -43.18
CA ASP A 822 -19.56 13.38 -43.56
C ASP A 822 -18.39 12.39 -43.46
N VAL A 823 -18.24 11.79 -42.28
CA VAL A 823 -17.15 10.84 -41.97
C VAL A 823 -17.33 9.54 -42.75
N VAL A 824 -18.57 9.07 -42.97
CA VAL A 824 -18.85 7.91 -43.84
C VAL A 824 -18.30 8.16 -45.25
N ARG A 825 -18.59 9.32 -45.83
CA ARG A 825 -18.10 9.68 -47.17
C ARG A 825 -16.59 9.90 -47.21
N LEU A 826 -15.98 10.46 -46.16
CA LEU A 826 -14.51 10.52 -46.04
C LEU A 826 -13.90 9.12 -46.00
N ALA A 827 -14.48 8.20 -45.23
CA ALA A 827 -14.04 6.81 -45.16
C ALA A 827 -14.10 6.14 -46.54
N GLN A 828 -15.19 6.31 -47.27
CA GLN A 828 -15.37 5.77 -48.63
C GLN A 828 -14.43 6.42 -49.66
N GLU A 829 -14.46 7.74 -49.81
CA GLU A 829 -13.78 8.47 -50.90
C GLU A 829 -12.26 8.63 -50.69
N LYS A 830 -11.81 8.84 -49.44
CA LYS A 830 -10.40 9.12 -49.12
C LYS A 830 -9.63 7.89 -48.69
N HIS A 831 -10.24 7.02 -47.89
CA HIS A 831 -9.58 5.87 -47.26
C HIS A 831 -9.96 4.51 -47.85
N GLY A 832 -11.00 4.45 -48.68
CA GLY A 832 -11.43 3.25 -49.41
C GLY A 832 -12.21 2.23 -48.57
N TRP A 833 -12.89 2.66 -47.51
CA TRP A 833 -13.70 1.76 -46.67
C TRP A 833 -14.94 1.24 -47.39
N MET A 834 -15.13 -0.08 -47.35
CA MET A 834 -16.43 -0.70 -47.59
C MET A 834 -17.36 -0.34 -46.43
N TYR A 835 -18.53 0.24 -46.72
CA TYR A 835 -19.48 0.67 -45.70
C TYR A 835 -20.76 -0.19 -45.72
N VAL A 836 -21.21 -0.60 -44.54
CA VAL A 836 -22.47 -1.34 -44.31
C VAL A 836 -23.20 -0.76 -43.10
N HIS A 837 -24.53 -0.71 -43.12
CA HIS A 837 -25.28 0.08 -42.13
C HIS A 837 -26.66 -0.46 -41.72
N ASN A 838 -27.03 -1.64 -42.21
CA ASN A 838 -28.29 -2.30 -41.87
C ASN A 838 -28.15 -3.83 -41.98
N ARG A 839 -29.18 -4.58 -41.53
CA ARG A 839 -29.19 -6.05 -41.57
C ARG A 839 -28.98 -6.64 -42.96
N SER A 840 -29.59 -6.07 -44.01
CA SER A 840 -29.44 -6.58 -45.38
C SER A 840 -28.01 -6.42 -45.90
N ASP A 841 -27.34 -5.33 -45.54
CA ASP A 841 -25.92 -5.14 -45.88
C ASP A 841 -25.05 -6.16 -45.13
N PHE A 842 -25.32 -6.37 -43.84
CA PHE A 842 -24.60 -7.34 -42.99
C PHE A 842 -24.72 -8.77 -43.52
N ASP A 843 -25.94 -9.21 -43.86
CA ASP A 843 -26.18 -10.53 -44.45
C ASP A 843 -25.53 -10.66 -45.84
N SER A 844 -25.37 -9.56 -46.59
CA SER A 844 -24.70 -9.56 -47.89
C SER A 844 -23.20 -9.93 -47.83
N LEU A 845 -22.58 -9.78 -46.66
CA LEU A 845 -21.18 -10.18 -46.39
C LEU A 845 -20.99 -11.70 -46.36
N GLU A 846 -22.06 -12.50 -46.40
CA GLU A 846 -22.06 -13.97 -46.37
C GLU A 846 -21.23 -14.54 -45.19
N GLY A 847 -21.44 -13.99 -43.99
CA GLY A 847 -20.74 -14.44 -42.79
C GLY A 847 -19.24 -14.12 -42.76
N GLY A 848 -18.78 -13.16 -43.57
CA GLY A 848 -17.37 -12.78 -43.74
C GLY A 848 -16.74 -13.32 -45.03
N ASP A 849 -17.51 -13.96 -45.91
CA ASP A 849 -16.99 -14.52 -47.16
C ASP A 849 -16.97 -13.56 -48.36
N ARG A 850 -17.70 -12.44 -48.27
CA ARG A 850 -17.73 -11.34 -49.26
C ARG A 850 -17.44 -9.97 -48.64
N VAL A 851 -16.28 -9.84 -48.01
CA VAL A 851 -15.79 -8.57 -47.47
C VAL A 851 -14.58 -8.07 -48.27
N ALA A 852 -14.57 -6.77 -48.58
CA ALA A 852 -13.36 -6.04 -48.94
C ALA A 852 -12.89 -5.24 -47.72
N LEU A 853 -11.60 -5.31 -47.38
CA LEU A 853 -11.02 -4.52 -46.30
C LEU A 853 -10.44 -3.19 -46.86
N PRO A 854 -10.57 -2.07 -46.12
CA PRO A 854 -11.12 -1.99 -44.77
C PRO A 854 -12.68 -1.94 -44.75
N LEU A 855 -13.32 -2.44 -43.68
CA LEU A 855 -14.78 -2.57 -43.54
C LEU A 855 -15.31 -1.78 -42.34
N LEU A 856 -16.26 -0.88 -42.58
CA LEU A 856 -16.95 -0.05 -41.58
C LEU A 856 -18.43 -0.45 -41.50
N GLY A 857 -18.86 -1.00 -40.38
CA GLY A 857 -20.24 -1.44 -40.13
C GLY A 857 -20.91 -0.71 -38.98
N LEU A 858 -21.85 0.20 -39.29
CA LEU A 858 -22.53 1.05 -38.29
C LEU A 858 -24.04 0.78 -38.33
N PHE A 859 -24.48 -0.21 -37.53
CA PHE A 859 -25.81 -0.83 -37.67
C PHE A 859 -26.91 -0.13 -36.89
N ALA A 860 -26.56 0.63 -35.85
CA ALA A 860 -27.46 1.44 -35.04
C ALA A 860 -27.06 2.93 -35.10
N ALA A 861 -27.94 3.82 -34.61
CA ALA A 861 -27.74 5.27 -34.68
C ALA A 861 -26.81 5.75 -33.55
N ALA A 862 -27.16 5.38 -32.32
CA ALA A 862 -26.24 5.18 -31.21
C ALA A 862 -26.16 3.65 -30.97
N ASP A 863 -26.07 3.20 -29.72
CA ASP A 863 -25.98 1.79 -29.30
C ASP A 863 -26.92 0.81 -30.02
N ILE A 864 -26.44 -0.42 -30.20
CA ILE A 864 -27.32 -1.56 -30.50
C ILE A 864 -28.16 -1.85 -29.24
N PRO A 865 -29.49 -2.06 -29.36
CA PRO A 865 -30.33 -2.36 -28.20
C PRO A 865 -29.85 -3.58 -27.42
N PHE A 866 -30.15 -3.63 -26.11
CA PHE A 866 -29.88 -4.80 -25.26
C PHE A 866 -30.36 -6.10 -25.93
N GLU A 867 -29.62 -7.21 -25.77
CA GLU A 867 -29.92 -8.55 -26.31
C GLU A 867 -31.36 -8.99 -26.01
N MET A 868 -31.88 -8.62 -24.84
CA MET A 868 -33.26 -8.83 -24.44
C MET A 868 -34.29 -8.33 -25.47
N ASP A 869 -34.02 -7.17 -26.07
CA ASP A 869 -34.86 -6.53 -27.07
C ASP A 869 -34.39 -6.84 -28.50
N ARG A 870 -33.06 -6.80 -28.72
CA ARG A 870 -32.39 -7.07 -30.00
C ARG A 870 -32.65 -8.49 -30.51
N SER A 871 -32.82 -9.47 -29.63
CA SER A 871 -33.23 -10.84 -29.98
C SER A 871 -34.60 -10.93 -30.66
N ARG A 872 -35.47 -9.91 -30.53
CA ARG A 872 -36.73 -9.77 -31.30
C ARG A 872 -36.58 -8.92 -32.56
N LEU A 873 -35.47 -8.20 -32.67
CA LEU A 873 -35.09 -7.31 -33.77
C LEU A 873 -33.93 -7.88 -34.61
N ASN A 874 -33.78 -9.22 -34.67
CA ASN A 874 -32.77 -9.91 -35.48
C ASN A 874 -32.78 -9.47 -36.97
N ASN A 875 -33.95 -9.10 -37.49
CA ASN A 875 -34.13 -8.59 -38.86
C ASN A 875 -33.66 -7.12 -39.04
N THR A 876 -33.16 -6.49 -37.98
CA THR A 876 -32.73 -5.08 -37.95
C THR A 876 -31.29 -4.96 -37.48
N TYR A 877 -30.90 -5.67 -36.42
CA TYR A 877 -29.58 -5.62 -35.81
C TYR A 877 -28.91 -6.99 -35.74
N PRO A 878 -27.63 -7.13 -36.15
CA PRO A 878 -26.84 -8.31 -35.86
C PRO A 878 -26.54 -8.42 -34.35
N SER A 879 -26.40 -9.64 -33.85
CA SER A 879 -25.89 -9.93 -32.50
C SER A 879 -24.37 -9.82 -32.42
N LEU A 880 -23.82 -9.64 -31.21
CA LEU A 880 -22.37 -9.62 -30.98
C LEU A 880 -21.70 -10.90 -31.51
N SER A 881 -22.29 -12.07 -31.25
CA SER A 881 -21.75 -13.34 -31.74
C SER A 881 -21.94 -13.56 -33.25
N GLU A 882 -22.79 -12.80 -33.95
CA GLU A 882 -22.81 -12.75 -35.41
C GLU A 882 -21.68 -11.85 -35.94
N MET A 883 -21.53 -10.63 -35.39
CA MET A 883 -20.48 -9.69 -35.81
C MET A 883 -19.07 -10.25 -35.57
N ALA A 884 -18.84 -10.88 -34.41
CA ALA A 884 -17.59 -11.57 -34.10
C ALA A 884 -17.27 -12.68 -35.12
N LYS A 885 -18.26 -13.47 -35.54
CA LYS A 885 -18.07 -14.53 -36.56
C LYS A 885 -17.70 -13.96 -37.93
N VAL A 886 -18.30 -12.83 -38.32
CA VAL A 886 -17.96 -12.11 -39.56
C VAL A 886 -16.52 -11.57 -39.48
N ALA A 887 -16.16 -10.90 -38.37
CA ALA A 887 -14.83 -10.36 -38.16
C ALA A 887 -13.73 -11.44 -38.19
N LEU A 888 -13.91 -12.52 -37.42
CA LEU A 888 -12.98 -13.65 -37.36
C LEU A 888 -12.75 -14.30 -38.73
N ARG A 889 -13.83 -14.60 -39.49
CA ARG A 889 -13.71 -15.19 -40.83
C ARG A 889 -13.01 -14.23 -41.80
N THR A 890 -13.37 -12.95 -41.75
CA THR A 890 -12.77 -11.91 -42.60
C THR A 890 -11.28 -11.79 -42.36
N LEU A 891 -10.86 -11.62 -41.10
CA LEU A 891 -9.45 -11.43 -40.74
C LEU A 891 -8.63 -12.73 -40.94
N GLN A 892 -9.21 -13.91 -40.73
CA GLN A 892 -8.58 -15.19 -41.07
C GLN A 892 -8.32 -15.30 -42.58
N ARG A 893 -9.33 -15.04 -43.42
CA ARG A 893 -9.19 -15.13 -44.89
C ARG A 893 -8.28 -14.04 -45.46
N ALA A 894 -8.37 -12.81 -44.96
CA ALA A 894 -7.53 -11.70 -45.42
C ALA A 894 -6.05 -11.88 -45.00
N SER A 895 -5.79 -12.45 -43.82
CA SER A 895 -4.41 -12.76 -43.38
C SER A 895 -3.85 -14.06 -43.98
N GLU A 896 -4.63 -14.87 -44.71
CA GLU A 896 -4.22 -16.21 -45.20
C GLU A 896 -2.84 -16.22 -45.87
N LYS A 897 -2.53 -15.17 -46.64
CA LYS A 897 -1.27 -15.00 -47.39
C LYS A 897 -0.30 -13.97 -46.80
N SER A 898 -0.59 -13.48 -45.59
CA SER A 898 0.29 -12.60 -44.83
C SER A 898 1.23 -13.41 -43.94
N GLU A 899 2.43 -12.88 -43.72
CA GLU A 899 3.39 -13.42 -42.74
C GLU A 899 2.90 -13.24 -41.29
N ASN A 900 2.01 -12.25 -41.07
CA ASN A 900 1.36 -11.96 -39.80
C ASN A 900 -0.11 -12.37 -39.80
N GLY A 901 -0.68 -12.61 -38.62
CA GLY A 901 -2.11 -12.87 -38.43
C GLY A 901 -2.91 -11.59 -38.23
N PHE A 902 -3.75 -11.56 -37.18
CA PHE A 902 -4.54 -10.40 -36.81
C PHE A 902 -4.60 -10.14 -35.29
N PHE A 903 -4.86 -8.88 -34.95
CA PHE A 903 -5.37 -8.45 -33.64
C PHE A 903 -6.86 -8.12 -33.78
N LEU A 904 -7.69 -8.60 -32.87
CA LEU A 904 -9.13 -8.31 -32.85
C LEU A 904 -9.58 -8.00 -31.41
N MET A 905 -10.18 -6.83 -31.21
CA MET A 905 -10.90 -6.47 -29.99
C MET A 905 -12.40 -6.77 -30.18
N ILE A 906 -13.03 -7.46 -29.21
CA ILE A 906 -14.47 -7.76 -29.20
C ILE A 906 -15.07 -7.35 -27.86
N GLU A 907 -16.14 -6.57 -27.85
CA GLU A 907 -16.72 -6.03 -26.62
C GLU A 907 -18.17 -6.49 -26.37
N GLY A 908 -18.43 -6.99 -25.16
CA GLY A 908 -19.75 -7.13 -24.56
C GLY A 908 -20.18 -5.85 -23.85
N SER A 909 -20.22 -4.74 -24.58
CA SER A 909 -20.29 -3.37 -24.04
C SER A 909 -21.50 -3.12 -23.15
N ARG A 910 -22.69 -3.58 -23.58
CA ARG A 910 -23.96 -3.26 -22.92
C ARG A 910 -24.17 -3.94 -21.56
N ILE A 911 -23.26 -4.82 -21.10
CA ILE A 911 -23.30 -5.36 -19.73
C ILE A 911 -23.21 -4.23 -18.69
N ASP A 912 -22.37 -3.23 -18.96
CA ASP A 912 -22.16 -2.05 -18.12
C ASP A 912 -23.41 -1.17 -18.02
N HIS A 913 -23.98 -0.80 -19.17
CA HIS A 913 -25.19 0.03 -19.24
C HIS A 913 -26.38 -0.61 -18.50
N ALA A 914 -26.49 -1.94 -18.50
CA ALA A 914 -27.49 -2.65 -17.69
C ALA A 914 -27.19 -2.57 -16.17
N GLY A 915 -25.91 -2.53 -15.78
CA GLY A 915 -25.46 -2.26 -14.42
C GLY A 915 -25.72 -0.82 -13.97
N HIS A 916 -25.44 0.19 -14.80
CA HIS A 916 -25.75 1.59 -14.50
C HIS A 916 -27.25 1.82 -14.24
N ILE A 917 -28.11 1.17 -15.04
CA ILE A 917 -29.56 1.21 -14.87
C ILE A 917 -30.03 0.41 -13.64
N ASN A 918 -29.21 -0.54 -13.16
CA ASN A 918 -29.60 -1.58 -12.21
C ASN A 918 -30.73 -2.51 -12.76
N ASP A 919 -30.71 -2.84 -14.06
CA ASP A 919 -31.66 -3.78 -14.72
C ASP A 919 -31.07 -5.21 -14.77
N PRO A 920 -31.42 -6.10 -13.83
CA PRO A 920 -30.90 -7.47 -13.80
C PRO A 920 -31.43 -8.35 -14.94
N ALA A 921 -32.53 -7.99 -15.59
CA ALA A 921 -33.16 -8.82 -16.62
C ALA A 921 -32.57 -8.57 -18.02
N ALA A 922 -32.12 -7.33 -18.28
CA ALA A 922 -31.20 -7.03 -19.37
C ALA A 922 -29.81 -7.65 -19.09
N GLN A 923 -29.25 -7.40 -17.90
CA GLN A 923 -27.86 -7.73 -17.57
C GLN A 923 -27.51 -9.22 -17.73
N VAL A 924 -28.38 -10.14 -17.26
CA VAL A 924 -28.13 -11.58 -17.44
C VAL A 924 -28.11 -12.02 -18.90
N ARG A 925 -28.80 -11.30 -19.80
CA ARG A 925 -28.88 -11.65 -21.23
C ARG A 925 -27.68 -11.11 -22.01
N GLU A 926 -27.15 -9.95 -21.62
CA GLU A 926 -25.86 -9.46 -22.12
C GLU A 926 -24.71 -10.41 -21.78
N VAL A 927 -24.61 -10.83 -20.52
CA VAL A 927 -23.57 -11.80 -20.07
C VAL A 927 -23.70 -13.14 -20.80
N LEU A 928 -24.92 -13.57 -21.15
CA LEU A 928 -25.14 -14.80 -21.93
C LEU A 928 -24.80 -14.66 -23.41
N GLU A 929 -25.06 -13.52 -24.05
CA GLU A 929 -24.58 -13.28 -25.43
C GLU A 929 -23.06 -13.12 -25.47
N TYR A 930 -22.45 -12.57 -24.43
CA TYR A 930 -20.99 -12.55 -24.28
C TYR A 930 -20.41 -13.96 -24.07
N ASP A 931 -21.02 -14.82 -23.23
CA ASP A 931 -20.60 -16.24 -23.08
C ASP A 931 -20.71 -17.01 -24.41
N LYS A 932 -21.79 -16.80 -25.17
CA LYS A 932 -22.02 -17.34 -26.53
C LYS A 932 -21.05 -16.77 -27.57
N THR A 933 -20.60 -15.53 -27.40
CA THR A 933 -19.54 -14.92 -28.23
C THR A 933 -18.18 -15.52 -27.90
N PHE A 934 -17.86 -15.68 -26.61
CA PHE A 934 -16.63 -16.32 -26.14
C PHE A 934 -16.56 -17.79 -26.56
N GLU A 935 -17.67 -18.55 -26.48
CA GLU A 935 -17.77 -19.90 -27.05
C GLU A 935 -17.55 -19.91 -28.57
N SER A 936 -18.09 -18.92 -29.29
CA SER A 936 -17.90 -18.79 -30.74
C SER A 936 -16.43 -18.51 -31.10
N VAL A 937 -15.74 -17.71 -30.28
CA VAL A 937 -14.31 -17.41 -30.40
C VAL A 937 -13.45 -18.65 -30.09
N LEU A 938 -13.74 -19.40 -29.04
CA LEU A 938 -13.05 -20.67 -28.74
C LEU A 938 -13.29 -21.75 -29.82
N ASN A 939 -14.49 -21.78 -30.41
CA ASN A 939 -14.80 -22.62 -31.57
C ASN A 939 -14.01 -22.23 -32.82
N PHE A 940 -13.60 -20.97 -32.96
CA PHE A 940 -12.66 -20.53 -34.00
C PHE A 940 -11.22 -20.96 -33.68
N VAL A 941 -10.75 -20.70 -32.45
CA VAL A 941 -9.37 -21.04 -32.02
C VAL A 941 -9.09 -22.55 -32.16
N SER A 942 -10.02 -23.39 -31.71
CA SER A 942 -9.93 -24.87 -31.83
C SER A 942 -9.94 -25.41 -33.26
N ARG A 943 -10.15 -24.55 -34.27
CA ARG A 943 -10.15 -24.88 -35.71
C ARG A 943 -9.12 -24.07 -36.51
N SER A 944 -8.25 -23.32 -35.84
CA SER A 944 -7.23 -22.49 -36.49
C SER A 944 -5.89 -23.21 -36.59
N ASP A 945 -5.39 -23.41 -37.80
CA ASP A 945 -4.01 -23.87 -38.05
C ASP A 945 -2.95 -22.78 -37.72
N THR A 946 -3.40 -21.55 -37.46
CA THR A 946 -2.57 -20.41 -37.02
C THR A 946 -2.64 -20.28 -35.49
N GLU A 947 -1.49 -20.16 -34.82
CA GLU A 947 -1.44 -20.01 -33.35
C GLU A 947 -2.34 -18.86 -32.90
N THR A 948 -3.29 -19.11 -32.01
CA THR A 948 -4.26 -18.09 -31.61
C THR A 948 -4.50 -18.16 -30.11
N VAL A 949 -4.35 -17.02 -29.42
CA VAL A 949 -4.70 -16.87 -28.02
C VAL A 949 -5.91 -15.95 -27.88
N VAL A 950 -6.82 -16.35 -27.00
CA VAL A 950 -7.89 -15.51 -26.47
C VAL A 950 -7.48 -15.02 -25.09
N VAL A 951 -7.63 -13.72 -24.83
CA VAL A 951 -7.67 -13.16 -23.48
C VAL A 951 -8.95 -12.36 -23.35
N ALA A 952 -9.74 -12.63 -22.32
CA ALA A 952 -10.94 -11.86 -22.01
C ALA A 952 -10.86 -11.31 -20.59
N THR A 953 -11.35 -10.10 -20.37
CA THR A 953 -11.43 -9.46 -19.05
C THR A 953 -12.54 -8.41 -19.07
N SER A 954 -12.93 -7.93 -17.89
CA SER A 954 -13.57 -6.62 -17.79
C SER A 954 -12.52 -5.54 -17.45
N ASP A 955 -12.89 -4.28 -17.62
CA ASP A 955 -12.26 -3.05 -17.13
C ASP A 955 -12.75 -2.63 -15.74
N HIS A 956 -14.03 -2.85 -15.39
CA HIS A 956 -14.60 -2.59 -14.06
C HIS A 956 -15.84 -3.44 -13.72
N GLU A 957 -16.33 -3.35 -12.48
CA GLU A 957 -17.65 -3.88 -12.12
C GLU A 957 -18.62 -2.71 -11.98
N THR A 958 -19.89 -2.88 -12.39
CA THR A 958 -20.86 -1.78 -12.41
C THR A 958 -22.17 -2.11 -11.67
N GLY A 959 -22.69 -1.12 -10.94
CA GLY A 959 -23.87 -1.22 -10.08
C GLY A 959 -23.56 -1.78 -8.67
N GLY A 960 -22.44 -2.47 -8.48
CA GLY A 960 -22.11 -3.14 -7.22
C GLY A 960 -23.12 -4.24 -6.91
N LEU A 961 -23.26 -5.16 -7.87
CA LEU A 961 -24.28 -6.21 -7.96
C LEU A 961 -24.13 -7.27 -6.87
N ALA A 962 -25.24 -7.62 -6.23
CA ALA A 962 -25.37 -8.72 -5.30
C ALA A 962 -26.53 -9.64 -5.70
N THR A 963 -26.28 -10.96 -5.77
CA THR A 963 -27.32 -11.99 -5.96
C THR A 963 -28.09 -12.28 -4.66
N ALA A 964 -28.43 -11.22 -3.93
CA ALA A 964 -29.27 -11.18 -2.73
C ALA A 964 -29.61 -9.71 -2.41
N LEU A 965 -30.81 -9.46 -1.89
CA LEU A 965 -31.25 -8.16 -1.37
C LEU A 965 -31.84 -8.33 0.03
N GLN A 966 -31.52 -7.41 0.93
CA GLN A 966 -32.23 -7.24 2.21
C GLN A 966 -33.07 -5.96 2.14
N GLU A 967 -34.39 -6.11 2.24
CA GLU A 967 -35.30 -4.97 2.34
C GLU A 967 -35.11 -4.20 3.66
N PRO A 968 -35.24 -2.86 3.65
CA PRO A 968 -35.24 -2.06 4.87
C PRO A 968 -36.29 -2.55 5.88
N GLY A 969 -35.89 -2.71 7.14
CA GLY A 969 -36.76 -3.19 8.22
C GLY A 969 -36.97 -4.70 8.29
N HIS A 970 -36.58 -5.47 7.27
CA HIS A 970 -36.71 -6.93 7.24
C HIS A 970 -35.44 -7.64 7.72
N LEU A 971 -35.58 -8.91 8.14
CA LEU A 971 -34.44 -9.79 8.44
C LEU A 971 -33.75 -10.22 7.13
N PRO A 972 -32.44 -10.55 7.15
CA PRO A 972 -31.73 -11.04 5.95
C PRO A 972 -32.37 -12.32 5.39
N VAL A 973 -32.81 -12.27 4.14
CA VAL A 973 -33.35 -13.42 3.40
C VAL A 973 -32.27 -14.00 2.49
N TYR A 974 -32.01 -15.29 2.60
CA TYR A 974 -30.99 -16.00 1.81
C TYR A 974 -31.59 -16.55 0.50
N ALA A 975 -32.18 -15.67 -0.32
CA ALA A 975 -32.84 -16.05 -1.57
C ALA A 975 -32.68 -14.97 -2.65
N TRP A 976 -32.70 -15.41 -3.91
CA TRP A 976 -32.99 -14.57 -5.08
C TRP A 976 -33.74 -15.41 -6.13
N PHE A 977 -34.49 -14.75 -7.01
CA PHE A 977 -35.56 -15.38 -7.79
C PHE A 977 -35.38 -15.20 -9.31
N PRO A 978 -34.60 -16.07 -9.99
CA PRO A 978 -34.34 -15.98 -11.43
C PRO A 978 -35.61 -16.04 -12.30
N GLY A 979 -36.69 -16.67 -11.81
CA GLY A 979 -37.99 -16.71 -12.49
C GLY A 979 -38.62 -15.33 -12.73
N VAL A 980 -38.29 -14.32 -11.91
CA VAL A 980 -38.74 -12.94 -12.13
C VAL A 980 -38.07 -12.35 -13.37
N LEU A 981 -36.76 -12.57 -13.53
CA LEU A 981 -36.00 -12.14 -14.71
C LEU A 981 -36.37 -12.92 -15.98
N ALA A 982 -36.90 -14.14 -15.80
CA ALA A 982 -37.38 -15.00 -16.88
C ALA A 982 -38.74 -14.54 -17.44
N ASN A 983 -39.63 -14.06 -16.57
CA ASN A 983 -40.94 -13.50 -16.93
C ASN A 983 -40.81 -12.14 -17.66
N ALA A 984 -39.79 -11.35 -17.32
CA ALA A 984 -39.50 -10.11 -18.01
C ALA A 984 -39.18 -10.36 -19.50
N SER A 985 -39.79 -9.57 -20.36
CA SER A 985 -39.63 -9.62 -21.81
C SER A 985 -38.82 -8.43 -22.34
N THR A 986 -38.99 -7.23 -21.82
CA THR A 986 -38.44 -5.98 -22.39
C THR A 986 -37.56 -5.25 -21.37
N SER A 987 -36.45 -4.65 -21.82
CA SER A 987 -35.56 -3.89 -20.91
C SER A 987 -36.22 -2.64 -20.31
N CYS A 988 -35.76 -2.23 -19.12
CA CYS A 988 -36.25 -1.02 -18.44
C CYS A 988 -36.01 0.25 -19.28
N GLU A 989 -34.91 0.30 -20.03
CA GLU A 989 -34.59 1.39 -20.96
C GLU A 989 -35.59 1.45 -22.13
N LYS A 990 -35.92 0.31 -22.75
CA LYS A 990 -36.88 0.25 -23.86
C LYS A 990 -38.31 0.59 -23.39
N LEU A 991 -38.69 0.17 -22.19
CA LEU A 991 -39.99 0.51 -21.57
C LEU A 991 -40.08 1.98 -21.17
N ALA A 992 -38.99 2.58 -20.63
CA ALA A 992 -38.93 4.01 -20.35
C ALA A 992 -39.04 4.84 -21.64
N ARG A 993 -38.38 4.38 -22.73
CA ARG A 993 -38.55 4.99 -24.05
C ARG A 993 -39.99 4.88 -24.55
N ASP A 994 -40.64 3.71 -24.45
CA ASP A 994 -42.07 3.56 -24.83
C ASP A 994 -43.02 4.44 -24.01
N LEU A 995 -42.72 4.71 -22.73
CA LEU A 995 -43.46 5.68 -21.93
C LEU A 995 -43.33 7.08 -22.52
N GLN A 996 -42.10 7.57 -22.71
CA GLN A 996 -41.85 8.92 -23.27
C GLN A 996 -42.47 9.09 -24.67
N ASP A 997 -42.38 8.05 -25.50
CA ASP A 997 -42.94 7.99 -26.85
C ASP A 997 -44.49 7.99 -26.84
N HIS A 998 -45.12 7.53 -25.76
CA HIS A 998 -46.56 7.68 -25.50
C HIS A 998 -46.92 9.09 -25.01
N LEU A 999 -46.15 9.66 -24.06
CA LEU A 999 -46.35 11.04 -23.57
C LEU A 999 -46.28 12.07 -24.71
N ALA A 1000 -45.28 11.94 -25.60
CA ALA A 1000 -45.12 12.81 -26.76
C ALA A 1000 -46.28 12.72 -27.77
N ARG A 1001 -47.01 11.59 -27.80
CA ARG A 1001 -48.15 11.37 -28.70
C ARG A 1001 -49.51 11.71 -28.08
N MET A 1002 -49.60 11.85 -26.75
CA MET A 1002 -50.83 12.19 -26.03
C MET A 1002 -50.61 13.34 -25.03
N PRO A 1003 -50.61 14.61 -25.47
CA PRO A 1003 -50.36 15.76 -24.59
C PRO A 1003 -51.47 16.02 -23.54
N GLU A 1004 -52.68 15.52 -23.76
CA GLU A 1004 -53.84 15.74 -22.88
C GLU A 1004 -54.23 14.46 -22.13
N PHE A 1005 -53.58 14.20 -20.99
CA PHE A 1005 -53.95 13.07 -20.14
C PHE A 1005 -55.33 13.23 -19.51
N SER A 1006 -56.24 12.32 -19.88
CA SER A 1006 -57.58 12.20 -19.30
C SER A 1006 -57.51 11.57 -17.90
N SER A 1007 -56.92 12.32 -16.95
CA SER A 1007 -56.56 11.95 -15.58
C SER A 1007 -55.39 10.97 -15.40
N GLN A 1008 -54.63 11.21 -14.32
CA GLN A 1008 -53.58 10.35 -13.76
C GLN A 1008 -53.94 8.86 -13.76
N ASN A 1009 -55.17 8.51 -13.35
CA ASN A 1009 -55.60 7.11 -13.25
C ASN A 1009 -55.64 6.39 -14.61
N GLN A 1010 -55.82 7.11 -15.73
CA GLN A 1010 -55.70 6.51 -17.07
C GLN A 1010 -54.25 6.26 -17.45
N LEU A 1011 -53.32 7.16 -17.09
CA LEU A 1011 -51.89 6.96 -17.32
C LEU A 1011 -51.35 5.79 -16.49
N LYS A 1012 -51.68 5.69 -15.19
CA LYS A 1012 -51.33 4.54 -14.35
C LYS A 1012 -51.87 3.22 -14.89
N SER A 1013 -53.11 3.21 -15.36
CA SER A 1013 -53.73 2.05 -16.00
C SER A 1013 -53.00 1.67 -17.31
N TRP A 1014 -52.66 2.65 -18.14
CA TRP A 1014 -51.92 2.43 -19.38
C TRP A 1014 -50.52 1.88 -19.12
N ILE A 1015 -49.76 2.47 -18.18
CA ILE A 1015 -48.45 2.00 -17.75
C ILE A 1015 -48.51 0.53 -17.30
N ASN A 1016 -49.49 0.18 -16.45
CA ASN A 1016 -49.61 -1.18 -15.95
C ASN A 1016 -49.91 -2.19 -17.08
N ILE A 1017 -50.89 -1.87 -17.93
CA ILE A 1017 -51.38 -2.76 -19.00
C ILE A 1017 -50.39 -2.89 -20.17
N ASN A 1018 -49.63 -1.84 -20.50
CA ASN A 1018 -48.82 -1.77 -21.73
C ASN A 1018 -47.31 -1.85 -21.47
N LEU A 1019 -46.82 -1.56 -20.26
CA LEU A 1019 -45.40 -1.60 -19.92
C LEU A 1019 -45.09 -2.62 -18.82
N VAL A 1020 -45.69 -2.50 -17.63
CA VAL A 1020 -45.27 -3.27 -16.45
C VAL A 1020 -45.65 -4.75 -16.57
N VAL A 1021 -46.93 -5.05 -16.86
CA VAL A 1021 -47.41 -6.43 -17.03
C VAL A 1021 -46.75 -7.13 -18.23
N PRO A 1022 -46.78 -6.61 -19.48
CA PRO A 1022 -46.21 -7.32 -20.62
C PRO A 1022 -44.69 -7.23 -20.73
N GLY A 1023 -44.09 -6.14 -20.22
CA GLY A 1023 -42.65 -5.87 -20.32
C GLY A 1023 -41.83 -6.48 -19.20
N LEU A 1024 -42.21 -6.27 -17.94
CA LEU A 1024 -41.49 -6.82 -16.77
C LEU A 1024 -42.06 -8.15 -16.26
N GLY A 1025 -43.25 -8.56 -16.72
CA GLY A 1025 -43.93 -9.75 -16.19
C GLY A 1025 -44.46 -9.57 -14.76
N ILE A 1026 -44.59 -8.33 -14.30
CA ILE A 1026 -45.03 -7.96 -12.94
C ILE A 1026 -46.56 -7.81 -12.96
N HIS A 1027 -47.26 -8.68 -12.24
CA HIS A 1027 -48.72 -8.69 -12.15
C HIS A 1027 -49.28 -8.03 -10.87
N ASP A 1028 -48.41 -7.68 -9.94
CA ASP A 1028 -48.71 -7.18 -8.59
C ASP A 1028 -48.09 -5.79 -8.32
N ALA A 1029 -48.01 -4.96 -9.37
CA ALA A 1029 -47.55 -3.58 -9.25
C ALA A 1029 -48.46 -2.77 -8.32
N THR A 1030 -47.88 -2.09 -7.33
CA THR A 1030 -48.66 -1.30 -6.36
C THR A 1030 -49.12 0.04 -6.95
N ASP A 1031 -50.11 0.68 -6.33
CA ASP A 1031 -50.56 2.00 -6.80
C ASP A 1031 -49.49 3.08 -6.58
N GLU A 1032 -48.61 2.91 -5.59
CA GLU A 1032 -47.44 3.74 -5.35
C GLU A 1032 -46.38 3.56 -6.46
N GLU A 1033 -46.05 2.32 -6.84
CA GLU A 1033 -45.12 2.04 -7.95
C GLU A 1033 -45.63 2.64 -9.26
N LEU A 1034 -46.91 2.45 -9.57
CA LEU A 1034 -47.55 3.01 -10.76
C LEU A 1034 -47.67 4.55 -10.70
N SER A 1035 -47.85 5.14 -9.51
CA SER A 1035 -47.86 6.59 -9.33
C SER A 1035 -46.46 7.19 -9.51
N LEU A 1036 -45.40 6.54 -9.04
CA LEU A 1036 -44.02 6.99 -9.29
C LEU A 1036 -43.71 7.04 -10.78
N LEU A 1037 -44.14 6.04 -11.57
CA LEU A 1037 -43.97 6.02 -13.03
C LEU A 1037 -44.78 7.11 -13.76
N ALA A 1038 -45.96 7.48 -13.23
CA ALA A 1038 -46.84 8.49 -13.83
C ALA A 1038 -46.48 9.94 -13.41
N ASP A 1039 -46.03 10.14 -12.18
CA ASP A 1039 -45.61 11.44 -11.63
C ASP A 1039 -44.20 11.84 -12.07
N LYS A 1040 -43.34 10.85 -12.37
CA LYS A 1040 -41.91 11.03 -12.70
C LYS A 1040 -41.46 10.16 -13.88
N PRO A 1041 -42.02 10.38 -15.08
CA PRO A 1041 -41.69 9.57 -16.26
C PRO A 1041 -40.22 9.72 -16.70
N GLU A 1042 -39.54 10.82 -16.36
CA GLU A 1042 -38.10 10.99 -16.56
C GLU A 1042 -37.25 10.08 -15.67
N SER A 1043 -37.78 9.71 -14.49
CA SER A 1043 -37.15 8.76 -13.57
C SER A 1043 -37.52 7.29 -13.87
N SER A 1044 -38.36 7.03 -14.87
CA SER A 1044 -39.05 5.73 -15.05
C SER A 1044 -38.10 4.55 -15.25
N VAL A 1045 -36.97 4.72 -15.93
CA VAL A 1045 -35.97 3.66 -16.16
C VAL A 1045 -35.45 3.07 -14.83
N ASN A 1046 -35.13 3.92 -13.86
CA ASN A 1046 -34.66 3.51 -12.54
C ASN A 1046 -35.79 2.94 -11.66
N VAL A 1047 -37.01 3.44 -11.82
CA VAL A 1047 -38.18 2.91 -11.08
C VAL A 1047 -38.52 1.49 -11.58
N LEU A 1048 -38.58 1.27 -12.89
CA LEU A 1048 -38.79 -0.06 -13.48
C LEU A 1048 -37.70 -1.06 -13.05
N ALA A 1049 -36.43 -0.63 -13.08
CA ALA A 1049 -35.27 -1.41 -12.64
C ALA A 1049 -35.35 -1.77 -11.14
N ALA A 1050 -35.82 -0.85 -10.29
CA ALA A 1050 -36.06 -1.13 -8.87
C ALA A 1050 -37.23 -2.11 -8.65
N MET A 1051 -38.36 -1.95 -9.38
CA MET A 1051 -39.53 -2.84 -9.27
C MET A 1051 -39.20 -4.30 -9.57
N ILE A 1052 -38.35 -4.55 -10.57
CA ILE A 1052 -37.91 -5.90 -10.94
C ILE A 1052 -36.78 -6.41 -10.02
N SER A 1053 -35.81 -5.57 -9.66
CA SER A 1053 -34.72 -5.96 -8.75
C SER A 1053 -35.22 -6.36 -7.36
N LEU A 1054 -36.20 -5.63 -6.82
CA LEU A 1054 -36.85 -5.94 -5.55
C LEU A 1054 -37.51 -7.32 -5.59
N ARG A 1055 -38.38 -7.58 -6.58
CA ARG A 1055 -39.08 -8.87 -6.74
C ARG A 1055 -38.12 -10.02 -7.03
N ALA A 1056 -37.04 -9.77 -7.76
CA ALA A 1056 -35.98 -10.75 -8.00
C ALA A 1056 -35.06 -10.99 -6.78
N HIS A 1057 -35.17 -10.16 -5.72
CA HIS A 1057 -34.21 -10.08 -4.61
C HIS A 1057 -32.75 -9.93 -5.08
N VAL A 1058 -32.54 -9.10 -6.12
CA VAL A 1058 -31.22 -8.70 -6.61
C VAL A 1058 -30.87 -7.34 -6.00
N GLY A 1059 -29.70 -7.26 -5.37
CA GLY A 1059 -29.20 -6.06 -4.72
C GLY A 1059 -28.22 -5.29 -5.61
N TRP A 1060 -28.24 -3.98 -5.47
CA TRP A 1060 -27.32 -3.04 -6.10
C TRP A 1060 -26.90 -2.01 -5.05
N SER A 1061 -25.70 -1.44 -5.18
CA SER A 1061 -25.14 -0.51 -4.18
C SER A 1061 -24.78 0.86 -4.73
N THR A 1062 -24.85 1.04 -6.05
CA THR A 1062 -24.56 2.31 -6.74
C THR A 1062 -25.30 2.35 -8.10
N HIS A 1063 -25.23 3.48 -8.81
CA HIS A 1063 -25.60 3.64 -10.22
C HIS A 1063 -24.35 3.92 -11.09
N GLY A 1064 -23.16 3.54 -10.61
CA GLY A 1064 -21.87 3.70 -11.29
C GLY A 1064 -20.95 2.51 -11.04
N HIS A 1065 -19.68 2.63 -11.38
CA HIS A 1065 -18.73 1.51 -11.25
C HIS A 1065 -18.28 1.29 -9.80
N THR A 1066 -17.61 0.16 -9.54
CA THR A 1066 -16.99 -0.18 -8.26
C THR A 1066 -15.55 -0.67 -8.41
N ALA A 1067 -14.80 -0.64 -7.30
CA ALA A 1067 -13.42 -1.11 -7.23
C ALA A 1067 -13.29 -2.63 -6.94
N VAL A 1068 -14.19 -3.44 -7.50
CA VAL A 1068 -14.11 -4.90 -7.43
C VAL A 1068 -13.11 -5.43 -8.46
N ASP A 1069 -12.21 -6.31 -8.03
CA ASP A 1069 -11.31 -7.04 -8.94
C ASP A 1069 -12.14 -7.93 -9.88
N VAL A 1070 -12.02 -7.70 -11.18
CA VAL A 1070 -12.80 -8.39 -12.22
C VAL A 1070 -12.08 -9.64 -12.75
N ASN A 1071 -12.81 -10.56 -13.36
CA ASN A 1071 -12.24 -11.84 -13.80
C ASN A 1071 -11.47 -11.72 -15.13
N ILE A 1072 -10.38 -12.48 -15.24
CA ILE A 1072 -9.64 -12.73 -16.49
C ILE A 1072 -9.91 -14.17 -16.93
N TYR A 1073 -10.15 -14.37 -18.23
CA TYR A 1073 -10.31 -15.66 -18.89
C TYR A 1073 -9.31 -15.80 -20.03
N SER A 1074 -8.95 -17.04 -20.38
CA SER A 1074 -8.11 -17.29 -21.54
C SER A 1074 -8.34 -18.68 -22.14
N SER A 1075 -8.05 -18.82 -23.43
CA SER A 1075 -7.83 -20.13 -24.06
C SER A 1075 -6.62 -20.88 -23.48
N GLY A 1076 -5.76 -20.20 -22.73
CA GLY A 1076 -4.36 -20.60 -22.53
C GLY A 1076 -3.54 -20.38 -23.80
N GLY A 1077 -2.23 -20.61 -23.69
CA GLY A 1077 -1.27 -20.47 -24.79
C GLY A 1077 0.06 -19.84 -24.34
N PRO A 1078 0.99 -19.57 -25.27
CA PRO A 1078 2.32 -19.06 -24.96
C PRO A 1078 2.30 -17.81 -24.09
N GLY A 1079 2.96 -17.89 -22.93
CA GLY A 1079 3.13 -16.78 -21.99
C GLY A 1079 1.88 -16.37 -21.20
N THR A 1080 0.71 -17.00 -21.40
CA THR A 1080 -0.54 -16.65 -20.69
C THR A 1080 -0.43 -16.77 -19.16
N ASP A 1081 0.47 -17.61 -18.64
CA ASP A 1081 0.77 -17.67 -17.20
C ASP A 1081 1.23 -16.33 -16.59
N LYS A 1082 1.70 -15.35 -17.40
CA LYS A 1082 2.03 -13.98 -16.97
C LYS A 1082 0.82 -13.19 -16.44
N ILE A 1083 -0.39 -13.51 -16.91
CA ILE A 1083 -1.66 -12.86 -16.52
C ILE A 1083 -2.53 -13.76 -15.63
N ARG A 1084 -1.90 -14.75 -14.97
CA ARG A 1084 -2.58 -15.76 -14.15
C ARG A 1084 -2.58 -15.36 -12.68
N GLY A 1085 -3.69 -15.64 -11.98
CA GLY A 1085 -3.90 -15.13 -10.62
C GLY A 1085 -4.29 -13.65 -10.63
N ASN A 1086 -3.93 -12.90 -9.58
CA ASN A 1086 -4.34 -11.50 -9.44
C ASN A 1086 -3.26 -10.55 -9.97
N VAL A 1087 -3.55 -9.85 -11.08
CA VAL A 1087 -2.62 -8.96 -11.81
C VAL A 1087 -3.22 -7.56 -11.97
N GLU A 1088 -2.47 -6.60 -12.51
CA GLU A 1088 -2.98 -5.28 -12.85
C GLU A 1088 -3.53 -5.28 -14.30
N ASN A 1089 -4.52 -4.44 -14.63
CA ASN A 1089 -4.97 -4.30 -16.03
C ASN A 1089 -3.84 -3.90 -17.00
N THR A 1090 -2.82 -3.16 -16.54
CA THR A 1090 -1.60 -2.87 -17.31
C THR A 1090 -0.71 -4.07 -17.56
N ASP A 1091 -0.78 -5.12 -16.73
CA ASP A 1091 -0.08 -6.39 -16.97
C ASP A 1091 -0.76 -7.19 -18.08
N VAL A 1092 -2.10 -7.08 -18.20
CA VAL A 1092 -2.86 -7.61 -19.33
C VAL A 1092 -2.45 -6.90 -20.63
N GLY A 1093 -2.45 -5.56 -20.67
CA GLY A 1093 -2.02 -4.81 -21.85
C GLY A 1093 -0.57 -5.12 -22.28
N ARG A 1094 0.34 -5.24 -21.31
CA ARG A 1094 1.73 -5.65 -21.55
C ARG A 1094 1.85 -7.10 -22.03
N TYR A 1095 0.92 -7.99 -21.66
CA TYR A 1095 0.85 -9.33 -22.23
C TYR A 1095 0.40 -9.28 -23.71
N LEU A 1096 -0.61 -8.46 -24.06
CA LEU A 1096 -1.10 -8.36 -25.43
C LEU A 1096 0.03 -7.97 -26.41
N SER A 1097 0.83 -6.95 -26.06
CA SER A 1097 1.96 -6.51 -26.89
C SER A 1097 3.12 -7.51 -26.92
N GLN A 1098 3.46 -8.13 -25.77
CA GLN A 1098 4.51 -9.16 -25.70
C GLN A 1098 4.14 -10.46 -26.43
N TYR A 1099 2.85 -10.82 -26.50
CA TYR A 1099 2.42 -12.01 -27.24
C TYR A 1099 2.54 -11.80 -28.76
N LEU A 1100 2.23 -10.60 -29.27
CA LEU A 1100 2.39 -10.27 -30.69
C LEU A 1100 3.84 -9.90 -31.08
N ASP A 1101 4.71 -9.62 -30.11
CA ASP A 1101 6.08 -9.11 -30.28
C ASP A 1101 6.09 -7.75 -30.99
N VAL A 1102 5.39 -6.77 -30.41
CA VAL A 1102 5.18 -5.44 -30.99
C VAL A 1102 5.56 -4.32 -30.01
N ASP A 1103 6.24 -3.30 -30.53
CA ASP A 1103 6.80 -2.19 -29.74
C ASP A 1103 5.83 -1.00 -29.65
N VAL A 1104 5.18 -0.88 -28.49
CA VAL A 1104 4.21 0.18 -28.16
C VAL A 1104 4.93 1.51 -27.82
N ASP A 1105 6.16 1.47 -27.31
CA ASP A 1105 6.96 2.67 -27.04
C ASP A 1105 7.45 3.33 -28.34
N ALA A 1106 7.74 2.53 -29.38
CA ALA A 1106 8.05 3.04 -30.71
C ALA A 1106 6.85 3.77 -31.35
N ILE A 1107 5.62 3.27 -31.19
CA ILE A 1107 4.40 3.97 -31.65
C ILE A 1107 4.18 5.24 -30.83
N THR A 1108 4.28 5.15 -29.50
CA THR A 1108 4.20 6.32 -28.60
C THR A 1108 5.16 7.43 -29.01
N LYS A 1109 6.38 7.06 -29.41
CA LYS A 1109 7.37 8.00 -29.94
C LYS A 1109 6.99 8.54 -31.31
N GLU A 1110 6.60 7.70 -32.28
CA GLU A 1110 6.21 8.16 -33.62
C GLU A 1110 5.04 9.16 -33.54
N LEU A 1111 4.03 8.85 -32.74
CA LEU A 1111 2.84 9.66 -32.50
C LEU A 1111 3.21 11.06 -31.96
N ARG A 1112 4.03 11.10 -30.90
CA ARG A 1112 4.53 12.36 -30.31
C ARG A 1112 5.41 13.12 -31.30
N ASP A 1113 6.29 12.44 -32.04
CA ASP A 1113 7.15 13.05 -33.07
C ASP A 1113 6.36 13.59 -34.28
N ARG A 1114 5.12 13.13 -34.52
CA ARG A 1114 4.23 13.68 -35.55
C ARG A 1114 3.44 14.88 -35.02
N LEU A 1115 2.82 14.78 -33.85
CA LEU A 1115 2.08 15.88 -33.22
C LEU A 1115 2.97 17.11 -32.97
N ASN A 1116 4.18 16.90 -32.43
CA ASN A 1116 5.19 17.97 -32.23
C ASN A 1116 5.70 18.62 -33.53
N LYS A 1117 5.42 18.05 -34.72
CA LYS A 1117 5.70 18.70 -36.02
C LYS A 1117 4.51 19.53 -36.47
N ASN A 1118 3.30 18.98 -36.37
CA ASN A 1118 2.07 19.70 -36.71
C ASN A 1118 1.96 21.03 -35.92
N GLU A 1119 2.28 21.03 -34.62
CA GLU A 1119 2.33 22.27 -33.81
C GLU A 1119 3.34 23.32 -34.30
N ARG A 1120 4.38 22.92 -35.05
CA ARG A 1120 5.43 23.83 -35.57
C ARG A 1120 5.13 24.33 -36.97
N ASP A 1121 4.40 23.54 -37.75
CA ASP A 1121 3.96 23.91 -39.11
C ASP A 1121 2.64 24.72 -39.09
N VAL A 1122 1.87 24.69 -38.00
CA VAL A 1122 0.73 25.59 -37.77
C VAL A 1122 1.22 27.00 -37.41
N ASN A 1123 1.01 27.94 -38.33
CA ASN A 1123 1.44 29.33 -38.18
C ASN A 1123 0.57 30.06 -37.12
N VAL A 1124 1.17 30.42 -35.99
CA VAL A 1124 0.50 30.89 -34.75
C VAL A 1124 -0.05 32.32 -34.88
N ASN A 1125 -1.07 32.51 -35.72
CA ASN A 1125 -1.83 33.77 -35.88
C ASN A 1125 -3.33 33.57 -36.23
N GLN A 1126 -3.84 32.33 -36.30
CA GLN A 1126 -5.24 32.05 -36.68
C GLN A 1126 -5.91 30.93 -35.85
N MET A 1127 -5.93 31.05 -34.52
CA MET A 1127 -6.95 30.42 -33.67
C MET A 1127 -7.35 31.35 -32.52
N PRO A 1128 -8.64 31.46 -32.15
CA PRO A 1128 -9.08 32.26 -31.00
C PRO A 1128 -8.76 31.54 -29.68
N ILE A 1129 -8.07 32.22 -28.75
CA ILE A 1129 -7.81 31.69 -27.41
C ILE A 1129 -8.95 32.12 -26.47
N GLU A 1130 -10.14 31.56 -26.68
CA GLU A 1130 -11.30 31.69 -25.77
C GLU A 1130 -11.91 30.30 -25.56
N GLY A 1131 -11.80 29.76 -24.33
CA GLY A 1131 -12.32 28.43 -23.98
C GLY A 1131 -11.73 27.84 -22.69
N PHE A 1132 -10.45 28.06 -22.41
CA PHE A 1132 -9.75 27.51 -21.24
C PHE A 1132 -9.91 28.36 -19.96
N SER A 1133 -11.15 28.62 -19.53
CA SER A 1133 -11.44 29.33 -18.27
C SER A 1133 -12.36 28.58 -17.29
N TRP A 1134 -12.74 27.34 -17.58
CA TRP A 1134 -13.61 26.52 -16.70
C TRP A 1134 -12.83 25.51 -15.83
N LEU A 1135 -11.53 25.34 -16.06
CA LEU A 1135 -10.65 24.43 -15.32
C LEU A 1135 -10.04 25.03 -14.03
N SER A 1136 -10.38 26.28 -13.68
CA SER A 1136 -9.86 26.95 -12.48
C SER A 1136 -10.73 26.79 -11.23
N ASP A 1137 -12.01 26.46 -11.39
CA ASP A 1137 -12.95 26.30 -10.28
C ASP A 1137 -13.16 24.82 -9.95
N GLY A 1138 -12.93 24.46 -8.69
CA GLY A 1138 -13.01 23.08 -8.21
C GLY A 1138 -14.45 22.58 -8.09
N HIS A 1139 -15.06 22.20 -9.20
CA HIS A 1139 -16.26 21.37 -9.24
C HIS A 1139 -15.94 20.04 -9.91
N HIS A 1140 -16.16 18.94 -9.17
CA HIS A 1140 -16.24 17.61 -9.77
C HIS A 1140 -17.47 17.57 -10.70
N PRO A 1141 -17.33 17.19 -11.97
CA PRO A 1141 -18.47 16.71 -12.75
C PRO A 1141 -19.03 15.46 -12.06
N SER A 1142 -20.35 15.41 -11.85
CA SER A 1142 -21.02 14.19 -11.39
C SER A 1142 -21.37 13.31 -12.60
N GLU A 1143 -21.14 12.00 -12.48
CA GLU A 1143 -21.51 10.98 -13.47
C GLU A 1143 -23.03 10.79 -13.48
N THR A 1144 -23.76 11.80 -13.94
CA THR A 1144 -25.23 11.90 -13.95
C THR A 1144 -25.77 12.49 -15.26
N GLN A 1145 -25.01 12.38 -16.37
CA GLN A 1145 -25.43 12.76 -17.72
C GLN A 1145 -25.04 11.71 -18.78
N GLN A 1146 -25.14 10.43 -18.41
CA GLN A 1146 -25.07 9.28 -19.33
C GLN A 1146 -26.48 8.70 -19.63
N THR A 1147 -27.52 9.49 -19.34
CA THR A 1147 -28.94 9.12 -19.51
C THR A 1147 -29.75 10.27 -20.14
N GLN A 1148 -29.55 10.52 -21.44
CA GLN A 1148 -30.50 11.18 -22.34
C GLN A 1148 -30.47 10.50 -23.71
#